data_AF-A0A7C7LJC0-F1
#
_entry.id   AF-A0A7C7LJC0-F1
#
_cell.length_a   1.000
_cell.length_b   1.000
_cell.length_c   1.000
_cell.angle_alpha   90.00
_cell.angle_beta   90.00
_cell.angle_gamma   90.00
#
_symmetry.space_group_name_H-M   'P 1'
#
loop_
_entity.id
_entity.type
_entity.pdbx_description
1 polymer ?
#
loop_
_entity_poly.entity_id
_entity_poly.type
_entity_poly.pdbx_seq_one_letter_code
_entity_poly.pdbx_strand_id
1 'polypeptide(L)'
;MASFLILTLFCAQSLNDQFDTFNSAPVELYAESPLFYNPTAIDVDEDGNVWIAEAVNYRQWNGRNPGRHHDAGDRIVVLRDTNGDGVADTSIVFAQSEDLVAPLGILVLADRVLVSCSPNLIEYRDTDGDFVADESRILLTGFGGFNHDHGLHSFIEDGNGGLLWAVGNAGPHVVKGTDGNSIRSGSVYNGGGPKHAGNIAGLVSDDGNEYTGGLIGRMNIDGSGVEILAHNFRNNYEVAIDKYGNMFTADNDDDGNRSCRTVTVVEGGNYGYFSADGKRFWNADRRPGEDIQSAHWHQRDPGVMPHGTITGAGGPTGVTMYEHDSFAALNGYLLNADAGRSIVYAHRPVIEGSELVLKQDTLIAAKRDGERGSWFRPSDVAVGPRGEIYVADWYDPGVGGHAAGDREAYGRILKISAPTQIASKKPNAVDAAVMARVAALRQAMRDGFDYDLIKKFADDESPFVRATCARLLRKVQDVNMRVSLLIRIARTMPDGDRMYLESIGIGATSLEADMFHTLRRLSSFGSRENFLRIAWRLHPPEALETLAWYATDSGHTFDLRKLAMDGLAFMESEAAAEEMMKLAVGGPQDTREYASWWLEHRATNSWSDYGIRVGVKADLENAKLLVETHLFTPQQNDLYHYETASTSSLGKTLWLEVNDNSNGNSNDWATWINPHFILDDGTTLNLTEMDWLSAEAAWGEVRLNKNCEGGTILVNEIVIENGIGTHANSLIAYSIPENAVVVVQIVLLWR
;
A
#
# COMPACT_ATOMS: atom_id res chain seq x y z
N MET A 1 48.45 -53.22 24.18
CA MET A 1 48.13 -51.88 23.64
C MET A 1 46.68 -51.95 23.21
N ALA A 2 45.78 -51.32 23.95
CA ALA A 2 44.36 -51.24 23.61
C ALA A 2 44.15 -49.96 22.81
N SER A 3 43.65 -50.09 21.58
CA SER A 3 43.21 -48.98 20.75
C SER A 3 41.87 -48.47 21.30
N PHE A 4 41.85 -47.24 21.79
CA PHE A 4 40.60 -46.53 22.08
C PHE A 4 40.03 -46.02 20.75
N LEU A 5 38.91 -46.60 20.32
CA LEU A 5 38.00 -45.97 19.36
C LEU A 5 37.25 -44.88 20.14
N ILE A 6 37.52 -43.61 19.86
CA ILE A 6 36.67 -42.51 20.30
C ILE A 6 35.54 -42.43 19.28
N LEU A 7 34.36 -42.96 19.61
CA LEU A 7 33.12 -42.52 18.99
C LEU A 7 32.84 -41.10 19.53
N THR A 8 33.19 -40.08 18.77
CA THR A 8 32.55 -38.76 18.93
C THR A 8 31.16 -38.86 18.32
N LEU A 9 30.15 -39.05 19.17
CA LEU A 9 28.78 -38.65 18.84
C LEU A 9 28.82 -37.13 18.57
N PHE A 10 28.63 -36.72 17.33
CA PHE A 10 28.38 -35.31 17.02
C PHE A 10 26.97 -35.01 17.51
N CYS A 11 26.84 -34.38 18.69
CA CYS A 11 25.58 -33.80 19.11
C CYS A 11 25.34 -32.53 18.30
N ALA A 12 24.08 -32.19 18.00
CA ALA A 12 23.73 -30.95 17.33
C ALA A 12 24.44 -29.73 17.95
N GLN A 13 25.04 -28.88 17.12
CA GLN A 13 25.76 -27.72 17.59
C GLN A 13 24.76 -26.69 18.15
N SER A 14 24.78 -26.47 19.47
CA SER A 14 24.01 -25.40 20.11
C SER A 14 24.49 -24.01 19.66
N LEU A 15 23.55 -23.14 19.33
CA LEU A 15 23.77 -21.75 18.90
C LEU A 15 23.18 -20.72 19.87
N ASN A 16 22.72 -21.14 21.06
CA ASN A 16 22.07 -20.28 22.07
C ASN A 16 22.86 -19.00 22.43
N ASP A 17 24.18 -19.08 22.41
CA ASP A 17 25.03 -17.92 22.72
C ASP A 17 24.99 -16.84 21.63
N GLN A 18 24.53 -17.16 20.42
CA GLN A 18 24.46 -16.24 19.27
C GLN A 18 23.12 -15.51 19.14
N PHE A 19 22.07 -15.99 19.81
CA PHE A 19 20.71 -15.52 19.61
C PHE A 19 20.00 -15.18 20.91
N ASP A 20 19.16 -14.14 20.84
CA ASP A 20 18.10 -13.89 21.82
C ASP A 20 16.82 -14.56 21.30
N THR A 21 16.23 -15.44 22.11
CA THR A 21 15.06 -16.23 21.71
C THR A 21 13.89 -16.10 22.66
N PHE A 22 12.69 -16.29 22.11
CA PHE A 22 11.44 -16.33 22.86
C PHE A 22 11.51 -17.40 23.95
N ASN A 23 11.32 -16.99 25.21
CA ASN A 23 11.42 -17.87 26.37
C ASN A 23 12.71 -18.70 26.43
N SER A 24 13.84 -18.15 25.95
CA SER A 24 15.13 -18.85 25.92
C SER A 24 15.05 -20.23 25.24
N ALA A 25 14.23 -20.33 24.18
CA ALA A 25 14.13 -21.52 23.36
C ALA A 25 15.52 -21.93 22.82
N PRO A 26 15.90 -23.22 22.92
CA PRO A 26 17.15 -23.72 22.37
C PRO A 26 17.17 -23.59 20.84
N VAL A 27 18.31 -23.17 20.32
CA VAL A 27 18.63 -23.06 18.89
C VAL A 27 19.79 -23.99 18.58
N GLU A 28 19.61 -24.85 17.58
CA GLU A 28 20.58 -25.84 17.14
C GLU A 28 20.83 -25.69 15.63
N LEU A 29 22.06 -25.92 15.20
CA LEU A 29 22.38 -26.03 13.77
C LEU A 29 21.85 -27.38 13.25
N TYR A 30 20.87 -27.35 12.35
CA TYR A 30 20.34 -28.55 11.71
C TYR A 30 21.15 -28.93 10.47
N ALA A 31 21.49 -27.95 9.64
CA ALA A 31 22.27 -28.16 8.41
C ALA A 31 22.96 -26.86 7.96
N GLU A 32 24.01 -26.97 7.17
CA GLU A 32 24.68 -25.84 6.52
C GLU A 32 25.31 -26.25 5.18
N SER A 33 25.71 -25.26 4.38
CA SER A 33 26.57 -25.49 3.22
C SER A 33 27.83 -26.29 3.60
N PRO A 34 28.26 -27.28 2.79
CA PRO A 34 27.89 -27.49 1.39
C PRO A 34 26.71 -28.45 1.14
N LEU A 35 25.90 -28.81 2.15
CA LEU A 35 24.74 -29.69 1.93
C LEU A 35 23.71 -29.05 0.97
N PHE A 36 23.59 -27.73 1.00
CA PHE A 36 22.77 -26.91 0.12
C PHE A 36 23.36 -25.48 0.08
N TYR A 37 22.78 -24.63 -0.75
CA TYR A 37 23.14 -23.22 -0.92
C TYR A 37 21.87 -22.36 -1.02
N ASN A 38 21.98 -21.04 -0.83
CA ASN A 38 20.93 -20.03 -1.07
C ASN A 38 19.48 -20.48 -0.78
N PRO A 39 19.13 -20.84 0.47
CA PRO A 39 17.79 -21.33 0.80
C PRO A 39 16.80 -20.16 0.72
N THR A 40 15.97 -20.10 -0.32
CA THR A 40 14.98 -19.01 -0.48
C THR A 40 13.64 -19.31 0.16
N ALA A 41 13.26 -20.59 0.18
CA ALA A 41 12.08 -21.10 0.85
C ALA A 41 12.31 -22.55 1.31
N ILE A 42 11.59 -22.96 2.33
CA ILE A 42 11.64 -24.30 2.91
C ILE A 42 10.25 -24.84 3.22
N ASP A 43 10.13 -26.15 3.19
CA ASP A 43 8.97 -26.86 3.76
C ASP A 43 9.46 -28.11 4.50
N VAL A 44 8.63 -28.67 5.38
CA VAL A 44 8.98 -29.82 6.21
C VAL A 44 7.93 -30.91 6.05
N ASP A 45 8.34 -32.08 5.59
CA ASP A 45 7.41 -33.20 5.39
C ASP A 45 7.01 -33.90 6.71
N GLU A 46 6.10 -34.87 6.60
CA GLU A 46 5.56 -35.62 7.74
C GLU A 46 6.61 -36.44 8.52
N ASP A 47 7.74 -36.78 7.87
CA ASP A 47 8.87 -37.48 8.47
C ASP A 47 9.88 -36.52 9.11
N GLY A 48 9.72 -35.22 8.90
CA GLY A 48 10.61 -34.18 9.41
C GLY A 48 11.84 -33.91 8.53
N ASN A 49 11.83 -34.37 7.27
CA ASN A 49 12.87 -33.97 6.31
C ASN A 49 12.61 -32.52 5.88
N VAL A 50 13.68 -31.74 5.72
CA VAL A 50 13.59 -30.32 5.32
C VAL A 50 13.84 -30.21 3.83
N TRP A 51 12.87 -29.68 3.10
CA TRP A 51 12.92 -29.44 1.67
C TRP A 51 13.29 -27.99 1.41
N ILE A 52 14.14 -27.74 0.42
CA ILE A 52 14.73 -26.41 0.18
C ILE A 52 14.58 -26.03 -1.29
N ALA A 53 14.02 -24.84 -1.54
CA ALA A 53 14.18 -24.11 -2.79
C ALA A 53 15.55 -23.40 -2.81
N GLU A 54 16.54 -24.01 -3.47
CA GLU A 54 17.88 -23.46 -3.62
C GLU A 54 17.96 -22.60 -4.89
N ALA A 55 18.26 -21.31 -4.74
CA ALA A 55 18.15 -20.31 -5.81
C ALA A 55 19.46 -19.56 -6.11
N VAL A 56 20.56 -20.27 -6.40
CA VAL A 56 21.86 -19.63 -6.64
C VAL A 56 21.86 -18.79 -7.93
N ASN A 57 21.01 -19.14 -8.92
CA ASN A 57 20.86 -18.40 -10.18
C ASN A 57 19.99 -17.14 -10.06
N TYR A 58 19.52 -16.81 -8.85
CA TYR A 58 18.73 -15.62 -8.58
C TYR A 58 19.48 -14.33 -8.93
N ARG A 59 18.86 -13.48 -9.76
CA ARG A 59 19.35 -12.15 -10.19
C ARG A 59 20.78 -12.11 -10.73
N GLN A 60 21.25 -13.14 -11.41
CA GLN A 60 22.59 -13.14 -12.03
C GLN A 60 22.73 -12.33 -13.33
N TRP A 61 21.96 -11.24 -13.45
CA TRP A 61 22.00 -10.34 -14.60
C TRP A 61 22.53 -8.97 -14.16
N ASN A 62 23.13 -8.23 -15.10
CA ASN A 62 23.77 -6.92 -14.85
C ASN A 62 24.77 -6.92 -13.68
N GLY A 63 25.40 -8.08 -13.40
CA GLY A 63 26.38 -8.22 -12.31
C GLY A 63 25.80 -8.11 -10.90
N ARG A 64 24.46 -8.21 -10.72
CA ARG A 64 23.81 -8.10 -9.41
C ARG A 64 24.13 -9.27 -8.47
N ASN A 65 24.26 -10.48 -9.01
CA ASN A 65 24.69 -11.65 -8.26
C ASN A 65 25.72 -12.45 -9.08
N PRO A 66 27.02 -12.16 -8.95
CA PRO A 66 28.07 -12.90 -9.68
C PRO A 66 28.67 -14.01 -8.80
N GLY A 67 27.88 -14.58 -7.88
CA GLY A 67 28.27 -15.71 -7.03
C GLY A 67 28.14 -17.06 -7.73
N ARG A 68 27.95 -18.11 -6.92
CA ARG A 68 27.71 -19.49 -7.35
C ARG A 68 26.63 -19.58 -8.42
N HIS A 69 26.83 -20.43 -9.43
CA HIS A 69 25.88 -20.64 -10.53
C HIS A 69 25.67 -22.14 -10.78
N HIS A 70 24.46 -22.51 -11.21
CA HIS A 70 24.12 -23.84 -11.68
C HIS A 70 23.70 -23.81 -13.16
N ASP A 71 24.55 -24.37 -14.03
CA ASP A 71 24.33 -24.39 -15.48
C ASP A 71 23.03 -25.14 -15.88
N ALA A 72 22.66 -26.17 -15.12
CA ALA A 72 21.45 -26.98 -15.36
C ALA A 72 20.17 -26.39 -14.73
N GLY A 73 20.24 -25.14 -14.24
CA GLY A 73 19.19 -24.51 -13.44
C GLY A 73 19.33 -24.77 -11.93
N ASP A 74 18.52 -24.05 -11.16
CA ASP A 74 18.42 -24.14 -9.71
C ASP A 74 17.84 -25.49 -9.25
N ARG A 75 17.87 -25.75 -7.92
CA ARG A 75 17.63 -27.07 -7.36
C ARG A 75 16.54 -27.07 -6.30
N ILE A 76 15.83 -28.19 -6.20
CA ILE A 76 15.08 -28.57 -5.01
C ILE A 76 15.87 -29.63 -4.27
N VAL A 77 16.17 -29.39 -2.99
CA VAL A 77 17.05 -30.23 -2.17
C VAL A 77 16.30 -30.76 -0.95
N VAL A 78 16.50 -32.04 -0.61
CA VAL A 78 15.94 -32.69 0.57
C VAL A 78 17.04 -32.99 1.58
N LEU A 79 16.89 -32.49 2.80
CA LEU A 79 17.81 -32.72 3.91
C LEU A 79 17.22 -33.68 4.92
N ARG A 80 17.99 -34.73 5.25
CA ARG A 80 17.52 -35.82 6.11
C ARG A 80 18.50 -36.08 7.26
N ASP A 81 17.95 -36.27 8.45
CA ASP A 81 18.63 -36.85 9.61
C ASP A 81 18.37 -38.37 9.60
N THR A 82 19.34 -39.16 9.13
CA THR A 82 19.15 -40.61 8.97
C THR A 82 19.57 -41.40 10.21
N ASN A 83 20.21 -40.72 11.17
CA ASN A 83 20.75 -41.35 12.37
C ASN A 83 20.00 -40.95 13.67
N GLY A 84 19.15 -39.92 13.62
CA GLY A 84 18.29 -39.44 14.68
C GLY A 84 18.98 -38.53 15.71
N ASP A 85 20.13 -37.93 15.39
CA ASP A 85 20.89 -37.05 16.28
C ASP A 85 20.41 -35.59 16.27
N GLY A 86 19.41 -35.27 15.44
CA GLY A 86 18.85 -33.95 15.28
C GLY A 86 19.59 -33.06 14.28
N VAL A 87 20.53 -33.61 13.51
CA VAL A 87 21.30 -32.93 12.45
C VAL A 87 21.09 -33.65 11.13
N ALA A 88 20.90 -32.91 10.04
CA ALA A 88 20.87 -33.52 8.71
C ALA A 88 22.26 -34.06 8.34
N ASP A 89 22.31 -35.33 7.95
CA ASP A 89 23.53 -36.01 7.48
C ASP A 89 23.48 -36.35 5.98
N THR A 90 22.30 -36.21 5.36
CA THR A 90 22.07 -36.55 3.96
C THR A 90 21.44 -35.36 3.21
N SER A 91 21.90 -35.14 1.97
CA SER A 91 21.35 -34.15 1.03
C SER A 91 21.10 -34.81 -0.32
N ILE A 92 19.87 -34.70 -0.82
CA ILE A 92 19.41 -35.29 -2.09
C ILE A 92 18.90 -34.17 -2.99
N VAL A 93 19.34 -34.12 -4.25
CA VAL A 93 18.75 -33.21 -5.25
C VAL A 93 17.50 -33.89 -5.79
N PHE A 94 16.34 -33.45 -5.34
CA PHE A 94 15.05 -33.99 -5.77
C PHE A 94 14.72 -33.61 -7.21
N ALA A 95 14.95 -32.34 -7.57
CA ALA A 95 14.71 -31.83 -8.92
C ALA A 95 15.75 -30.76 -9.30
N GLN A 96 16.16 -30.76 -10.57
CA GLN A 96 17.00 -29.73 -11.18
C GLN A 96 16.64 -29.63 -12.67
N SER A 97 16.35 -28.42 -13.16
CA SER A 97 16.01 -28.20 -14.56
C SER A 97 16.17 -26.73 -14.95
N GLU A 98 16.29 -26.45 -16.26
CA GLU A 98 16.38 -25.09 -16.79
C GLU A 98 15.15 -24.21 -16.49
N ASP A 99 14.00 -24.83 -16.17
CA ASP A 99 12.79 -24.13 -15.73
C ASP A 99 12.91 -23.57 -14.30
N LEU A 100 13.87 -24.08 -13.51
CA LEU A 100 14.19 -23.55 -12.19
C LEU A 100 15.22 -22.44 -12.31
N VAL A 101 14.75 -21.20 -12.31
CA VAL A 101 15.59 -20.00 -12.22
C VAL A 101 14.99 -19.08 -11.17
N ALA A 102 15.55 -19.13 -9.96
CA ALA A 102 15.00 -18.54 -8.75
C ALA A 102 13.63 -19.14 -8.36
N PRO A 103 13.57 -20.41 -7.93
CA PRO A 103 12.41 -20.90 -7.19
C PRO A 103 12.29 -20.11 -5.89
N LEU A 104 11.11 -19.59 -5.55
CA LEU A 104 10.88 -18.73 -4.37
C LEU A 104 9.82 -19.26 -3.41
N GLY A 105 9.30 -20.46 -3.67
CA GLY A 105 8.50 -21.18 -2.69
C GLY A 105 8.28 -22.63 -3.08
N ILE A 106 7.93 -23.41 -2.06
CA ILE A 106 7.84 -24.86 -2.11
C ILE A 106 6.70 -25.31 -1.20
N LEU A 107 5.90 -26.26 -1.67
CA LEU A 107 4.87 -26.94 -0.89
C LEU A 107 4.99 -28.45 -1.11
N VAL A 108 5.24 -29.19 -0.05
CA VAL A 108 5.39 -30.63 -0.05
C VAL A 108 4.08 -31.25 0.41
N LEU A 109 3.46 -32.02 -0.48
CA LEU A 109 2.25 -32.78 -0.22
C LEU A 109 2.57 -34.27 -0.28
N ALA A 110 1.68 -35.11 0.26
CA ALA A 110 1.90 -36.55 0.36
C ALA A 110 2.20 -37.25 -0.98
N ASP A 111 1.71 -36.73 -2.11
CA ASP A 111 1.86 -37.35 -3.44
C ASP A 111 2.55 -36.48 -4.50
N ARG A 112 2.96 -35.25 -4.13
CA ARG A 112 3.54 -34.27 -5.07
C ARG A 112 4.26 -33.14 -4.34
N VAL A 113 5.15 -32.47 -5.06
CA VAL A 113 5.79 -31.22 -4.61
C VAL A 113 5.43 -30.12 -5.60
N LEU A 114 4.93 -29.00 -5.10
CA LEU A 114 4.66 -27.80 -5.88
C LEU A 114 5.79 -26.79 -5.67
N VAL A 115 6.31 -26.23 -6.75
CA VAL A 115 7.40 -25.25 -6.74
C VAL A 115 6.97 -23.99 -7.47
N SER A 116 7.07 -22.87 -6.78
CA SER A 116 6.84 -21.55 -7.34
C SER A 116 8.11 -21.03 -8.00
N CYS A 117 8.09 -20.87 -9.32
CA CYS A 117 9.21 -20.30 -10.06
C CYS A 117 8.67 -19.54 -11.28
N SER A 118 8.52 -18.23 -11.14
CA SER A 118 7.90 -17.36 -12.15
C SER A 118 8.52 -17.58 -13.54
N PRO A 119 7.71 -17.87 -14.58
CA PRO A 119 6.28 -17.61 -14.66
C PRO A 119 5.40 -18.81 -14.30
N ASN A 120 5.99 -19.88 -13.77
CA ASN A 120 5.39 -21.19 -13.64
C ASN A 120 5.14 -21.57 -12.17
N LEU A 121 4.04 -22.28 -11.95
CA LEU A 121 3.90 -23.23 -10.87
C LEU A 121 4.21 -24.62 -11.43
N ILE A 122 5.22 -25.29 -10.89
CA ILE A 122 5.69 -26.59 -11.36
C ILE A 122 5.28 -27.66 -10.36
N GLU A 123 4.66 -28.74 -10.84
CA GLU A 123 4.34 -29.94 -10.05
C GLU A 123 5.38 -31.02 -10.37
N TYR A 124 5.95 -31.60 -9.32
CA TYR A 124 6.84 -32.76 -9.37
C TYR A 124 6.23 -33.93 -8.59
N ARG A 125 6.55 -35.16 -9.01
CA ARG A 125 6.16 -36.38 -8.30
C ARG A 125 7.34 -37.35 -8.22
N ASP A 126 7.50 -37.96 -7.06
CA ASP A 126 8.32 -39.14 -6.83
C ASP A 126 7.36 -40.34 -6.73
N THR A 127 7.57 -41.34 -7.58
CA THR A 127 6.69 -42.51 -7.73
C THR A 127 7.29 -43.79 -7.15
N ASP A 128 8.55 -43.77 -6.73
CA ASP A 128 9.26 -44.93 -6.18
C ASP A 128 9.84 -44.74 -4.77
N GLY A 129 9.77 -43.52 -4.24
CA GLY A 129 10.13 -43.15 -2.87
C GLY A 129 11.63 -42.94 -2.66
N ASP A 130 12.40 -42.68 -3.71
CA ASP A 130 13.85 -42.46 -3.63
C ASP A 130 14.24 -40.99 -3.38
N PHE A 131 13.26 -40.09 -3.26
CA PHE A 131 13.42 -38.63 -3.13
C PHE A 131 14.04 -37.97 -4.38
N VAL A 132 13.77 -38.52 -5.56
CA VAL A 132 14.06 -37.92 -6.87
C VAL A 132 12.76 -37.83 -7.67
N ALA A 133 12.52 -36.70 -8.33
CA ALA A 133 11.33 -36.52 -9.14
C ALA A 133 11.38 -37.38 -10.41
N ASP A 134 10.39 -38.27 -10.57
CA ASP A 134 10.16 -39.08 -11.78
C ASP A 134 9.35 -38.33 -12.84
N GLU A 135 8.40 -37.53 -12.37
CA GLU A 135 7.47 -36.79 -13.22
C GLU A 135 7.54 -35.29 -12.93
N SER A 136 7.38 -34.48 -13.97
CA SER A 136 7.28 -33.03 -13.87
C SER A 136 6.28 -32.47 -14.87
N ARG A 137 5.49 -31.49 -14.44
CA ARG A 137 4.63 -30.69 -15.33
C ARG A 137 4.47 -29.26 -14.83
N ILE A 138 4.31 -28.32 -15.77
CA ILE A 138 3.85 -26.97 -15.46
C ILE A 138 2.34 -27.05 -15.18
N LEU A 139 1.95 -26.83 -13.92
CA LEU A 139 0.55 -26.88 -13.50
C LEU A 139 -0.19 -25.60 -13.91
N LEU A 140 0.42 -24.45 -13.64
CA LEU A 140 -0.07 -23.13 -14.05
C LEU A 140 1.10 -22.29 -14.58
N THR A 141 0.80 -21.36 -15.48
CA THR A 141 1.77 -20.40 -16.01
C THR A 141 1.13 -19.04 -16.21
N GLY A 142 1.96 -18.02 -16.48
CA GLY A 142 1.53 -16.65 -16.74
C GLY A 142 1.65 -15.71 -15.54
N PHE A 143 2.30 -16.14 -14.46
CA PHE A 143 2.72 -15.24 -13.40
C PHE A 143 3.85 -14.33 -13.90
N GLY A 144 3.76 -13.03 -13.64
CA GLY A 144 4.86 -12.10 -13.88
C GLY A 144 6.05 -12.31 -12.91
N GLY A 145 7.05 -11.43 -12.97
CA GLY A 145 8.16 -11.46 -12.01
C GLY A 145 9.24 -12.50 -12.30
N PHE A 146 9.48 -12.81 -13.58
CA PHE A 146 10.56 -13.72 -14.00
C PHE A 146 11.91 -13.34 -13.39
N ASN A 147 12.51 -14.25 -12.62
CA ASN A 147 13.76 -14.06 -11.88
C ASN A 147 13.78 -12.72 -11.10
N HIS A 148 12.73 -12.49 -10.30
CA HIS A 148 12.52 -11.28 -9.50
C HIS A 148 11.87 -11.66 -8.15
N ASP A 149 12.30 -11.00 -7.06
CA ASP A 149 11.72 -11.12 -5.70
C ASP A 149 10.25 -10.69 -5.59
N HIS A 150 9.64 -10.13 -6.62
CA HIS A 150 8.21 -9.75 -6.61
C HIS A 150 7.39 -10.71 -7.50
N GLY A 151 7.94 -11.89 -7.77
CA GLY A 151 7.28 -12.94 -8.53
C GLY A 151 6.37 -13.82 -7.66
N LEU A 152 6.09 -15.02 -8.17
CA LEU A 152 5.33 -16.08 -7.51
C LEU A 152 6.17 -16.70 -6.39
N HIS A 153 5.59 -16.75 -5.19
CA HIS A 153 6.29 -17.15 -3.97
C HIS A 153 5.66 -18.38 -3.34
N SER A 154 4.59 -18.28 -2.56
CA SER A 154 4.08 -19.45 -1.81
C SER A 154 2.79 -20.03 -2.38
N PHE A 155 2.65 -21.35 -2.18
CA PHE A 155 1.38 -22.07 -2.13
C PHE A 155 1.30 -22.76 -0.78
N ILE A 156 0.12 -22.78 -0.15
CA ILE A 156 -0.13 -23.55 1.08
C ILE A 156 -1.50 -24.22 0.99
N GLU A 157 -1.73 -25.28 1.77
CA GLU A 157 -3.07 -25.85 1.93
C GLU A 157 -4.02 -24.84 2.58
N ASP A 158 -5.25 -24.73 2.08
CA ASP A 158 -6.27 -23.83 2.62
C ASP A 158 -7.09 -24.43 3.78
N GLY A 159 -6.72 -25.65 4.21
CA GLY A 159 -7.41 -26.44 5.24
C GLY A 159 -8.74 -27.05 4.81
N ASN A 160 -9.13 -26.92 3.54
CA ASN A 160 -10.42 -27.37 2.99
C ASN A 160 -10.25 -28.16 1.66
N GLY A 161 -9.04 -28.67 1.39
CA GLY A 161 -8.73 -29.45 0.18
C GLY A 161 -8.35 -28.61 -1.04
N GLY A 162 -8.23 -27.29 -0.89
CA GLY A 162 -7.69 -26.38 -1.89
C GLY A 162 -6.34 -25.81 -1.46
N LEU A 163 -5.86 -24.84 -2.24
CA LEU A 163 -4.61 -24.14 -2.03
C LEU A 163 -4.84 -22.64 -1.96
N LEU A 164 -4.12 -21.97 -1.05
CA LEU A 164 -3.89 -20.52 -1.12
C LEU A 164 -2.56 -20.26 -1.81
N TRP A 165 -2.42 -19.07 -2.39
CA TRP A 165 -1.17 -18.67 -3.05
C TRP A 165 -0.92 -17.17 -2.98
N ALA A 166 0.36 -16.79 -3.05
CA ALA A 166 0.82 -15.40 -3.00
C ALA A 166 1.80 -15.08 -4.15
N VAL A 167 1.65 -13.89 -4.73
CA VAL A 167 2.53 -13.35 -5.77
C VAL A 167 2.70 -11.85 -5.57
N GLY A 168 3.93 -11.36 -5.72
CA GLY A 168 4.22 -9.92 -5.64
C GLY A 168 3.66 -9.12 -6.82
N ASN A 169 3.93 -7.81 -6.84
CA ASN A 169 3.35 -6.88 -7.82
C ASN A 169 4.07 -6.80 -9.18
N ALA A 170 5.08 -7.63 -9.43
CA ALA A 170 5.78 -7.65 -10.72
C ALA A 170 4.94 -8.37 -11.77
N GLY A 171 3.87 -7.70 -12.21
CA GLY A 171 2.98 -8.17 -13.25
C GLY A 171 3.55 -7.99 -14.67
N PRO A 172 2.68 -8.15 -15.69
CA PRO A 172 1.29 -8.51 -15.56
C PRO A 172 1.17 -9.98 -15.17
N HIS A 173 0.19 -10.32 -14.35
CA HIS A 173 -0.20 -11.70 -14.08
C HIS A 173 -1.37 -12.02 -15.00
N VAL A 174 -1.19 -12.99 -15.89
CA VAL A 174 -2.21 -13.48 -16.81
C VAL A 174 -2.24 -15.00 -16.70
N VAL A 175 -2.89 -15.48 -15.65
CA VAL A 175 -2.85 -16.89 -15.26
C VAL A 175 -4.16 -17.54 -15.67
N LYS A 176 -4.05 -18.62 -16.43
CA LYS A 176 -5.19 -19.43 -16.87
C LYS A 176 -5.25 -20.71 -16.06
N GLY A 177 -6.32 -20.87 -15.28
CA GLY A 177 -6.64 -22.09 -14.56
C GLY A 177 -6.87 -23.27 -15.49
N THR A 178 -6.78 -24.49 -14.94
CA THR A 178 -6.95 -25.73 -15.73
C THR A 178 -8.39 -25.95 -16.20
N ASP A 179 -9.35 -25.26 -15.59
CA ASP A 179 -10.76 -25.15 -16.03
C ASP A 179 -10.96 -24.15 -17.18
N GLY A 180 -9.94 -23.39 -17.53
CA GLY A 180 -9.96 -22.38 -18.58
C GLY A 180 -10.27 -20.96 -18.13
N ASN A 181 -10.66 -20.75 -16.87
CA ASN A 181 -10.88 -19.41 -16.31
C ASN A 181 -9.56 -18.68 -16.14
N SER A 182 -9.51 -17.39 -16.48
CA SER A 182 -8.28 -16.60 -16.43
C SER A 182 -8.41 -15.43 -15.45
N ILE A 183 -7.44 -15.34 -14.56
CA ILE A 183 -7.22 -14.14 -13.74
C ILE A 183 -6.21 -13.22 -14.44
N ARG A 184 -6.45 -11.92 -14.33
CA ARG A 184 -5.63 -10.86 -14.90
C ARG A 184 -5.42 -9.75 -13.89
N SER A 185 -4.18 -9.33 -13.72
CA SER A 185 -3.79 -8.28 -12.79
C SER A 185 -2.51 -7.59 -13.23
N GLY A 186 -2.38 -6.29 -12.93
CA GLY A 186 -1.15 -5.56 -13.15
C GLY A 186 -1.14 -4.20 -12.46
N SER A 187 -0.08 -3.43 -12.71
CA SER A 187 0.13 -2.11 -12.12
C SER A 187 1.15 -1.31 -12.95
N VAL A 188 1.47 -0.09 -12.52
CA VAL A 188 2.56 0.71 -13.10
C VAL A 188 3.96 0.17 -12.85
N TYR A 189 4.11 -0.82 -11.99
CA TYR A 189 5.43 -1.32 -11.61
C TYR A 189 6.05 -2.16 -12.71
N ASN A 190 7.11 -1.63 -13.32
CA ASN A 190 7.89 -2.30 -14.35
C ASN A 190 9.27 -2.74 -13.82
N GLY A 191 9.27 -3.56 -12.78
CA GLY A 191 10.45 -4.30 -12.32
C GLY A 191 10.53 -5.69 -12.95
N GLY A 192 11.71 -6.31 -12.94
CA GLY A 192 11.92 -7.65 -13.49
C GLY A 192 13.33 -7.89 -14.02
N GLY A 193 13.66 -9.15 -14.28
CA GLY A 193 14.84 -9.52 -15.06
C GLY A 193 14.70 -9.17 -16.55
N PRO A 194 15.70 -9.50 -17.38
CA PRO A 194 15.75 -9.15 -18.81
C PRO A 194 14.55 -9.62 -19.65
N LYS A 195 13.79 -10.60 -19.15
CA LYS A 195 12.62 -11.18 -19.81
C LYS A 195 11.28 -10.63 -19.29
N HIS A 196 11.26 -9.50 -18.58
CA HIS A 196 10.00 -8.89 -18.14
C HIS A 196 9.06 -8.62 -19.32
N ALA A 197 7.76 -8.92 -19.17
CA ALA A 197 6.77 -8.81 -20.24
C ALA A 197 6.19 -7.39 -20.40
N GLY A 198 6.54 -6.46 -19.50
CA GLY A 198 5.94 -5.14 -19.38
C GLY A 198 4.62 -5.19 -18.63
N ASN A 199 4.57 -4.58 -17.45
CA ASN A 199 3.41 -4.54 -16.57
C ASN A 199 2.47 -3.38 -16.96
N ILE A 200 1.17 -3.64 -16.86
CA ILE A 200 0.10 -2.73 -17.28
C ILE A 200 -1.01 -2.78 -16.23
N ALA A 201 -1.42 -1.62 -15.75
CA ALA A 201 -2.57 -1.47 -14.85
C ALA A 201 -3.91 -1.56 -15.61
N GLY A 202 -5.04 -1.69 -14.91
CA GLY A 202 -6.35 -1.69 -15.60
C GLY A 202 -6.79 -3.01 -16.22
N LEU A 203 -6.18 -4.14 -15.85
CA LEU A 203 -6.54 -5.44 -16.42
C LEU A 203 -7.78 -6.02 -15.75
N VAL A 204 -8.80 -6.33 -16.56
CA VAL A 204 -10.07 -6.91 -16.11
C VAL A 204 -10.02 -8.43 -16.22
N SER A 205 -10.26 -9.15 -15.13
CA SER A 205 -10.32 -10.61 -15.03
C SER A 205 -11.62 -11.20 -15.60
N ASP A 206 -11.69 -12.53 -15.78
CA ASP A 206 -12.89 -13.19 -16.33
C ASP A 206 -14.12 -13.08 -15.40
N ASP A 207 -13.91 -12.81 -14.11
CA ASP A 207 -14.96 -12.52 -13.13
C ASP A 207 -15.47 -11.06 -13.19
N GLY A 208 -14.92 -10.24 -14.09
CA GLY A 208 -15.29 -8.84 -14.29
C GLY A 208 -14.59 -7.85 -13.36
N ASN A 209 -13.73 -8.32 -12.44
CA ASN A 209 -13.02 -7.46 -11.50
C ASN A 209 -11.69 -6.95 -12.07
N GLU A 210 -11.31 -5.74 -11.69
CA GLU A 210 -9.97 -5.19 -11.91
C GLU A 210 -9.12 -5.40 -10.65
N TYR A 211 -7.99 -6.09 -10.80
CA TYR A 211 -7.08 -6.36 -9.69
C TYR A 211 -5.74 -5.66 -9.90
N THR A 212 -5.39 -4.78 -8.97
CA THR A 212 -4.03 -4.21 -8.87
C THR A 212 -3.02 -5.23 -8.35
N GLY A 213 -1.84 -5.29 -8.99
CA GLY A 213 -0.78 -6.28 -8.73
C GLY A 213 -0.36 -6.43 -7.27
N GLY A 214 0.18 -7.60 -6.93
CA GLY A 214 0.41 -8.06 -5.56
C GLY A 214 -0.86 -8.74 -5.05
N LEU A 215 -0.89 -10.06 -5.06
CA LEU A 215 -2.11 -10.85 -4.94
C LEU A 215 -1.98 -11.93 -3.88
N ILE A 216 -3.11 -12.22 -3.24
CA ILE A 216 -3.36 -13.49 -2.55
C ILE A 216 -4.60 -14.11 -3.19
N GLY A 217 -4.50 -15.37 -3.61
CA GLY A 217 -5.58 -16.09 -4.25
C GLY A 217 -5.82 -17.48 -3.68
N ARG A 218 -6.83 -18.14 -4.21
CA ARG A 218 -7.18 -19.55 -3.93
C ARG A 218 -7.32 -20.32 -5.23
N MET A 219 -7.11 -21.63 -5.18
CA MET A 219 -7.45 -22.56 -6.25
C MET A 219 -7.67 -23.97 -5.70
N ASN A 220 -8.22 -24.87 -6.52
CA ASN A 220 -8.20 -26.30 -6.25
C ASN A 220 -6.78 -26.85 -6.48
N ILE A 221 -6.47 -27.99 -5.85
CA ILE A 221 -5.16 -28.65 -5.99
C ILE A 221 -4.79 -29.02 -7.44
N ASP A 222 -5.78 -29.17 -8.32
CA ASP A 222 -5.60 -29.47 -9.74
C ASP A 222 -5.41 -28.21 -10.62
N GLY A 223 -5.32 -27.03 -10.03
CA GLY A 223 -5.16 -25.74 -10.72
C GLY A 223 -6.45 -25.16 -11.28
N SER A 224 -7.62 -25.75 -11.00
CA SER A 224 -8.93 -25.18 -11.37
C SER A 224 -9.44 -24.20 -10.32
N GLY A 225 -10.47 -23.41 -10.64
CA GLY A 225 -11.15 -22.55 -9.67
C GLY A 225 -10.26 -21.43 -9.10
N VAL A 226 -9.37 -20.86 -9.93
CA VAL A 226 -8.50 -19.76 -9.52
C VAL A 226 -9.34 -18.52 -9.20
N GLU A 227 -9.27 -18.04 -7.96
CA GLU A 227 -9.97 -16.86 -7.43
C GLU A 227 -8.96 -15.91 -6.78
N ILE A 228 -9.12 -14.58 -6.98
CA ILE A 228 -8.37 -13.58 -6.21
C ILE A 228 -9.11 -13.28 -4.91
N LEU A 229 -8.44 -13.44 -3.78
CA LEU A 229 -8.99 -13.14 -2.46
C LEU A 229 -8.64 -11.73 -1.99
N ALA A 230 -7.45 -11.23 -2.27
CA ALA A 230 -7.00 -9.90 -1.89
C ALA A 230 -5.93 -9.39 -2.86
N HIS A 231 -5.77 -8.07 -2.95
CA HIS A 231 -4.89 -7.47 -3.95
C HIS A 231 -4.24 -6.16 -3.49
N ASN A 232 -3.37 -5.60 -4.33
CA ASN A 232 -2.65 -4.35 -4.13
C ASN A 232 -1.63 -4.37 -2.97
N PHE A 233 -0.94 -5.50 -2.82
CA PHE A 233 0.28 -5.61 -2.03
C PHE A 233 1.50 -5.18 -2.85
N ARG A 234 2.67 -4.98 -2.23
CA ARG A 234 3.91 -4.73 -2.97
C ARG A 234 4.61 -6.04 -3.30
N ASN A 235 5.04 -6.72 -2.24
CA ASN A 235 5.79 -7.96 -2.30
C ASN A 235 5.44 -8.76 -1.05
N ASN A 236 4.21 -9.23 -1.02
CA ASN A 236 3.71 -10.15 -0.02
C ASN A 236 4.32 -11.53 -0.28
N TYR A 237 5.43 -11.82 0.41
CA TYR A 237 6.24 -13.00 0.11
C TYR A 237 5.44 -14.28 0.35
N GLU A 238 4.83 -14.44 1.52
CA GLU A 238 4.01 -15.62 1.80
C GLU A 238 2.66 -15.33 2.43
N VAL A 239 1.75 -16.29 2.28
CA VAL A 239 0.46 -16.29 2.99
C VAL A 239 0.44 -17.43 4.01
N ALA A 240 -0.02 -17.14 5.22
CA ALA A 240 -0.30 -18.12 6.26
C ALA A 240 -1.80 -18.11 6.60
N ILE A 241 -2.34 -19.24 7.05
CA ILE A 241 -3.73 -19.39 7.49
C ILE A 241 -3.78 -20.05 8.86
N ASP A 242 -4.68 -19.59 9.74
CA ASP A 242 -4.98 -20.28 11.00
C ASP A 242 -6.11 -21.31 10.83
N LYS A 243 -6.29 -22.21 11.80
CA LYS A 243 -7.40 -23.18 11.81
C LYS A 243 -8.81 -22.59 11.74
N TYR A 244 -8.98 -21.27 11.93
CA TYR A 244 -10.26 -20.59 11.81
C TYR A 244 -10.48 -19.98 10.42
N GLY A 245 -9.47 -20.06 9.54
CA GLY A 245 -9.47 -19.49 8.20
C GLY A 245 -9.14 -18.00 8.15
N ASN A 246 -8.50 -17.44 9.18
CA ASN A 246 -7.92 -16.10 9.10
C ASN A 246 -6.59 -16.18 8.36
N MET A 247 -6.40 -15.29 7.39
CA MET A 247 -5.19 -15.24 6.58
C MET A 247 -4.29 -14.13 7.07
N PHE A 248 -2.98 -14.30 6.91
CA PHE A 248 -1.96 -13.34 7.29
C PHE A 248 -0.85 -13.32 6.26
N THR A 249 -0.19 -12.18 6.11
CA THR A 249 1.01 -12.02 5.28
C THR A 249 1.93 -10.99 5.89
N ALA A 250 3.19 -11.02 5.51
CA ALA A 250 4.07 -9.87 5.61
C ALA A 250 4.28 -9.25 4.23
N ASP A 251 4.49 -7.93 4.16
CA ASP A 251 4.57 -7.17 2.91
C ASP A 251 5.69 -6.13 3.02
N ASN A 252 6.53 -6.08 1.98
CA ASN A 252 7.72 -5.23 1.93
C ASN A 252 7.34 -3.79 1.52
N ASP A 253 8.10 -2.76 1.91
CA ASP A 253 7.90 -1.36 1.52
C ASP A 253 8.87 -0.91 0.43
N ASP A 254 8.81 0.37 0.04
CA ASP A 254 9.89 0.98 -0.73
C ASP A 254 11.07 1.33 0.18
N ASP A 255 12.27 0.88 -0.22
CA ASP A 255 13.51 1.07 0.53
C ASP A 255 13.65 2.51 1.06
N GLY A 256 13.74 2.63 2.38
CA GLY A 256 13.91 3.91 3.08
C GLY A 256 12.62 4.51 3.67
N ASN A 257 11.44 4.04 3.30
CA ASN A 257 10.16 4.50 3.88
C ASN A 257 9.91 3.95 5.29
N ARG A 258 10.63 2.90 5.68
CA ARG A 258 10.53 2.26 6.99
C ARG A 258 9.09 1.85 7.33
N SER A 259 8.44 1.18 6.40
CA SER A 259 7.01 0.89 6.39
C SER A 259 6.67 -0.56 6.05
N CYS A 260 7.64 -1.49 6.06
CA CYS A 260 7.35 -2.93 5.99
C CYS A 260 6.31 -3.29 7.04
N ARG A 261 5.44 -4.24 6.73
CA ARG A 261 4.29 -4.56 7.58
C ARG A 261 4.02 -6.05 7.67
N THR A 262 3.32 -6.42 8.74
CA THR A 262 2.65 -7.71 8.89
C THR A 262 1.17 -7.44 9.09
N VAL A 263 0.33 -8.11 8.33
CA VAL A 263 -1.07 -7.71 8.16
C VAL A 263 -2.00 -8.91 8.11
N THR A 264 -3.16 -8.75 8.76
CA THR A 264 -4.29 -9.67 8.64
C THR A 264 -4.96 -9.47 7.29
N VAL A 265 -5.14 -10.55 6.55
CA VAL A 265 -5.74 -10.55 5.22
C VAL A 265 -7.22 -10.90 5.31
N VAL A 266 -8.07 -10.02 4.76
CA VAL A 266 -9.49 -10.28 4.61
C VAL A 266 -9.82 -10.46 3.14
N GLU A 267 -10.69 -11.41 2.84
CA GLU A 267 -11.16 -11.56 1.46
C GLU A 267 -11.83 -10.26 1.01
N GLY A 268 -11.57 -9.84 -0.24
CA GLY A 268 -12.06 -8.62 -0.87
C GLY A 268 -11.25 -7.36 -0.53
N GLY A 269 -10.17 -7.50 0.24
CA GLY A 269 -9.35 -6.38 0.67
C GLY A 269 -8.44 -5.83 -0.43
N ASN A 270 -8.35 -4.50 -0.51
CA ASN A 270 -7.34 -3.75 -1.24
C ASN A 270 -6.31 -3.21 -0.23
N TYR A 271 -5.03 -3.55 -0.41
CA TYR A 271 -3.96 -3.28 0.56
C TYR A 271 -3.10 -2.05 0.26
N GLY A 272 -3.47 -1.27 -0.75
CA GLY A 272 -3.11 0.14 -0.89
C GLY A 272 -1.66 0.44 -1.25
N TYR A 273 -0.91 -0.46 -1.89
CA TYR A 273 0.44 -0.10 -2.35
C TYR A 273 0.43 0.93 -3.50
N PHE A 274 -0.44 0.72 -4.50
CA PHE A 274 -0.76 1.71 -5.54
C PHE A 274 -2.13 2.34 -5.30
N SER A 275 -2.47 3.35 -6.12
CA SER A 275 -3.85 3.77 -6.32
C SER A 275 -4.75 2.58 -6.71
N ALA A 276 -6.05 2.70 -6.45
CA ALA A 276 -7.01 1.60 -6.66
C ALA A 276 -7.03 1.04 -8.10
N ASP A 277 -6.77 1.89 -9.09
CA ASP A 277 -6.64 1.55 -10.53
C ASP A 277 -5.24 1.03 -10.92
N GLY A 278 -4.31 0.95 -9.97
CA GLY A 278 -2.93 0.53 -10.18
C GLY A 278 -2.06 1.51 -10.98
N LYS A 279 -2.55 2.72 -11.26
CA LYS A 279 -1.92 3.68 -12.19
C LYS A 279 -0.97 4.69 -11.53
N ARG A 280 -0.91 4.78 -10.20
CA ARG A 280 -0.10 5.79 -9.50
C ARG A 280 0.57 5.20 -8.26
N PHE A 281 1.77 5.70 -8.00
CA PHE A 281 2.49 5.47 -6.75
C PHE A 281 1.99 6.39 -5.65
N TRP A 282 2.17 5.97 -4.41
CA TRP A 282 1.77 6.70 -3.21
C TRP A 282 2.28 8.15 -3.13
N ASN A 283 3.47 8.44 -3.65
CA ASN A 283 4.05 9.77 -3.57
C ASN A 283 3.34 10.77 -4.50
N ALA A 284 2.68 10.28 -5.54
CA ALA A 284 1.82 11.12 -6.39
C ALA A 284 0.51 11.46 -5.66
N ASP A 285 -0.06 10.52 -4.91
CA ASP A 285 -1.35 10.68 -4.22
C ASP A 285 -1.20 11.19 -2.75
N ARG A 286 0.01 11.53 -2.32
CA ARG A 286 0.30 11.99 -0.95
C ARG A 286 -0.33 13.35 -0.66
N ARG A 287 -1.24 13.39 0.32
CA ARG A 287 -1.95 14.61 0.72
C ARG A 287 -1.03 15.61 1.46
N PRO A 288 -1.33 16.91 1.45
CA PRO A 288 -0.61 17.91 2.23
C PRO A 288 -0.58 17.55 3.72
N GLY A 289 0.63 17.50 4.30
CA GLY A 289 0.86 17.16 5.69
C GLY A 289 0.66 15.69 6.06
N GLU A 290 0.44 14.79 5.09
CA GLU A 290 0.37 13.34 5.34
C GLU A 290 1.77 12.78 5.59
N ASP A 291 1.91 11.90 6.59
CA ASP A 291 3.16 11.21 6.87
C ASP A 291 3.45 10.15 5.79
N ILE A 292 4.72 9.75 5.68
CA ILE A 292 5.17 8.82 4.64
C ILE A 292 4.47 7.46 4.79
N GLN A 293 4.27 6.96 6.00
CA GLN A 293 3.74 5.61 6.21
C GLN A 293 2.25 5.53 5.82
N SER A 294 1.47 6.53 6.22
CA SER A 294 0.06 6.65 5.82
C SER A 294 -0.09 6.78 4.30
N ALA A 295 0.72 7.64 3.68
CA ALA A 295 0.69 7.84 2.23
C ALA A 295 1.11 6.56 1.49
N HIS A 296 2.21 5.93 1.92
CA HIS A 296 2.79 4.75 1.30
C HIS A 296 1.79 3.61 1.10
N TRP A 297 0.88 3.45 2.07
CA TRP A 297 -0.17 2.43 2.04
C TRP A 297 -1.56 3.00 1.75
N HIS A 298 -1.67 4.21 1.18
CA HIS A 298 -2.93 4.90 0.85
C HIS A 298 -3.99 4.85 1.97
N GLN A 299 -3.57 5.01 3.22
CA GLN A 299 -4.42 4.73 4.40
C GLN A 299 -5.60 5.70 4.56
N ARG A 300 -5.57 6.82 3.84
CA ARG A 300 -6.65 7.80 3.80
C ARG A 300 -7.58 7.64 2.59
N ASP A 301 -7.40 6.61 1.76
CA ASP A 301 -8.21 6.36 0.57
C ASP A 301 -9.37 5.41 0.86
N PRO A 302 -10.57 5.62 0.26
CA PRO A 302 -11.69 4.70 0.41
C PRO A 302 -11.40 3.34 -0.20
N GLY A 303 -11.76 2.27 0.49
CA GLY A 303 -11.53 0.90 0.02
C GLY A 303 -10.21 0.29 0.49
N VAL A 304 -9.30 1.09 1.06
CA VAL A 304 -7.99 0.59 1.51
C VAL A 304 -8.08 0.04 2.93
N MET A 305 -7.62 -1.20 3.10
CA MET A 305 -7.57 -1.89 4.39
C MET A 305 -6.51 -1.27 5.32
N PRO A 306 -6.68 -1.37 6.66
CA PRO A 306 -5.65 -0.99 7.61
C PRO A 306 -4.30 -1.63 7.29
N HIS A 307 -3.22 -0.87 7.40
CA HIS A 307 -1.86 -1.34 7.11
C HIS A 307 -1.31 -2.37 8.12
N GLY A 308 -2.06 -2.73 9.16
CA GLY A 308 -1.64 -3.68 10.19
C GLY A 308 -0.42 -3.21 10.99
N THR A 309 0.45 -4.14 11.36
CA THR A 309 1.60 -3.87 12.21
C THR A 309 2.81 -3.48 11.38
N ILE A 310 3.23 -2.21 11.46
CA ILE A 310 4.47 -1.73 10.82
C ILE A 310 5.68 -2.26 11.58
N THR A 311 6.53 -3.01 10.89
CA THR A 311 7.81 -3.50 11.41
C THR A 311 8.93 -2.48 11.13
N GLY A 312 8.87 -1.68 10.06
CA GLY A 312 9.79 -0.57 9.78
C GLY A 312 10.67 -0.80 8.55
N ALA A 313 11.93 -0.31 8.49
CA ALA A 313 12.88 -0.69 7.42
C ALA A 313 13.35 -2.13 7.59
N GLY A 314 12.81 -3.05 6.81
CA GLY A 314 13.12 -4.48 6.85
C GLY A 314 13.10 -5.07 5.45
N GLY A 315 12.95 -6.38 5.39
CA GLY A 315 12.72 -7.15 4.19
C GLY A 315 12.01 -8.42 4.62
N PRO A 316 10.70 -8.34 4.93
CA PRO A 316 9.93 -9.49 5.35
C PRO A 316 9.86 -10.53 4.22
N THR A 317 9.95 -11.79 4.61
CA THR A 317 9.92 -12.95 3.72
C THR A 317 8.91 -13.95 4.24
N GLY A 318 9.32 -15.19 4.55
CA GLY A 318 8.42 -16.28 4.91
C GLY A 318 7.57 -16.05 6.15
N VAL A 319 6.34 -16.57 6.11
CA VAL A 319 5.40 -16.50 7.23
C VAL A 319 4.71 -17.85 7.45
N THR A 320 4.52 -18.23 8.72
CA THR A 320 3.80 -19.46 9.06
C THR A 320 3.04 -19.34 10.38
N MET A 321 1.95 -20.08 10.54
CA MET A 321 1.21 -20.16 11.80
C MET A 321 1.77 -21.28 12.68
N TYR A 322 2.08 -20.98 13.93
CA TYR A 322 2.45 -22.00 14.91
C TYR A 322 1.20 -22.53 15.63
N GLU A 323 0.71 -23.72 15.26
CA GLU A 323 -0.49 -24.32 15.87
C GLU A 323 -0.23 -25.68 16.56
N HIS A 324 0.96 -25.87 17.11
CA HIS A 324 1.35 -27.09 17.81
C HIS A 324 1.36 -26.92 19.34
N ASP A 325 1.18 -28.01 20.09
CA ASP A 325 1.15 -27.97 21.57
C ASP A 325 2.54 -28.11 22.22
N SER A 326 3.55 -28.61 21.47
CA SER A 326 4.91 -28.81 22.00
C SER A 326 5.55 -27.51 22.50
N PHE A 327 5.38 -26.40 21.77
CA PHE A 327 5.72 -25.06 22.22
C PHE A 327 4.46 -24.26 22.55
N ALA A 328 3.71 -24.70 23.57
CA ALA A 328 2.39 -24.16 23.94
C ALA A 328 2.29 -22.63 24.08
N ALA A 329 3.37 -21.92 24.41
CA ALA A 329 3.37 -20.46 24.49
C ALA A 329 3.31 -19.73 23.14
N LEU A 330 3.66 -20.40 22.05
CA LEU A 330 3.57 -19.86 20.70
C LEU A 330 2.30 -20.33 19.97
N ASN A 331 1.47 -21.20 20.56
CA ASN A 331 0.28 -21.71 19.89
C ASN A 331 -0.68 -20.55 19.53
N GLY A 332 -0.97 -20.43 18.22
CA GLY A 332 -1.75 -19.35 17.63
C GLY A 332 -0.95 -18.10 17.27
N TYR A 333 0.39 -18.12 17.33
CA TYR A 333 1.24 -17.03 16.86
C TYR A 333 1.53 -17.17 15.37
N LEU A 334 1.60 -16.04 14.69
CA LEU A 334 2.15 -15.92 13.36
C LEU A 334 3.66 -15.66 13.46
N LEU A 335 4.46 -16.52 12.86
CA LEU A 335 5.90 -16.35 12.73
C LEU A 335 6.17 -15.62 11.40
N ASN A 336 7.12 -14.67 11.41
CA ASN A 336 7.43 -13.84 10.25
C ASN A 336 8.94 -13.59 10.16
N ALA A 337 9.60 -14.15 9.15
CA ALA A 337 11.00 -13.90 8.87
C ALA A 337 11.20 -12.49 8.28
N ASP A 338 12.17 -11.75 8.80
CA ASP A 338 12.59 -10.44 8.25
C ASP A 338 14.11 -10.43 8.06
N ALA A 339 14.52 -10.73 6.83
CA ALA A 339 15.93 -10.80 6.43
C ALA A 339 16.62 -9.44 6.62
N GLY A 340 15.95 -8.33 6.28
CA GLY A 340 16.46 -6.97 6.45
C GLY A 340 16.71 -6.60 7.90
N ARG A 341 15.98 -7.21 8.84
CA ARG A 341 16.12 -6.98 10.27
C ARG A 341 16.99 -7.97 11.02
N SER A 342 17.28 -9.12 10.43
CA SER A 342 17.93 -10.24 11.14
C SER A 342 17.08 -10.72 12.31
N ILE A 343 15.77 -10.83 12.10
CA ILE A 343 14.80 -11.20 13.13
C ILE A 343 13.76 -12.14 12.51
N VAL A 344 13.32 -13.13 13.28
CA VAL A 344 12.01 -13.76 13.06
C VAL A 344 11.08 -13.24 14.14
N TYR A 345 10.04 -12.51 13.73
CA TYR A 345 9.01 -12.01 14.62
C TYR A 345 8.06 -13.13 15.03
N ALA A 346 7.45 -12.98 16.21
CA ALA A 346 6.36 -13.83 16.69
C ALA A 346 5.18 -12.92 17.00
N HIS A 347 4.24 -12.79 16.07
CA HIS A 347 3.08 -11.93 16.23
C HIS A 347 1.94 -12.69 16.88
N ARG A 348 1.42 -12.14 17.99
CA ARG A 348 0.21 -12.64 18.64
C ARG A 348 -1.03 -11.93 18.09
N PRO A 349 -1.94 -12.63 17.40
CA PRO A 349 -3.22 -12.05 16.99
C PRO A 349 -4.09 -11.76 18.22
N VAL A 350 -4.73 -10.60 18.26
CA VAL A 350 -5.68 -10.19 19.30
C VAL A 350 -6.85 -9.48 18.64
N ILE A 351 -8.09 -9.83 19.02
CA ILE A 351 -9.28 -9.12 18.53
C ILE A 351 -9.35 -7.75 19.23
N GLU A 352 -9.31 -6.68 18.45
CA GLU A 352 -9.56 -5.30 18.89
C GLU A 352 -10.61 -4.68 17.96
N GLY A 353 -11.82 -4.43 18.48
CA GLY A 353 -12.95 -4.01 17.65
C GLY A 353 -13.30 -5.09 16.63
N SER A 354 -13.15 -4.77 15.34
CA SER A 354 -13.40 -5.67 14.22
C SER A 354 -12.15 -6.21 13.53
N GLU A 355 -10.96 -5.90 14.06
CA GLU A 355 -9.68 -6.31 13.51
C GLU A 355 -9.00 -7.39 14.36
N LEU A 356 -8.23 -8.26 13.70
CA LEU A 356 -7.19 -9.05 14.36
C LEU A 356 -5.89 -8.28 14.30
N VAL A 357 -5.58 -7.60 15.40
CA VAL A 357 -4.35 -6.82 15.55
C VAL A 357 -3.19 -7.73 15.93
N LEU A 358 -2.09 -7.64 15.20
CA LEU A 358 -0.91 -8.47 15.36
C LEU A 358 0.07 -7.86 16.37
N LYS A 359 -0.02 -8.24 17.64
CA LYS A 359 0.91 -7.76 18.68
C LYS A 359 2.27 -8.40 18.49
N GLN A 360 3.27 -7.57 18.18
CA GLN A 360 4.62 -8.02 17.85
C GLN A 360 5.38 -8.53 19.09
N ASP A 361 6.00 -9.69 18.96
CA ASP A 361 7.04 -10.24 19.81
C ASP A 361 8.20 -10.75 18.93
N THR A 362 9.25 -11.31 19.51
CA THR A 362 10.42 -11.83 18.80
C THR A 362 10.59 -13.31 19.07
N LEU A 363 10.58 -14.14 18.02
CA LEU A 363 10.94 -15.55 18.14
C LEU A 363 12.44 -15.72 18.35
N ILE A 364 13.21 -15.13 17.44
CA ILE A 364 14.68 -15.21 17.41
C ILE A 364 15.26 -13.94 16.78
N ALA A 365 16.29 -13.39 17.42
CA ALA A 365 17.07 -12.28 16.90
C ALA A 365 18.55 -12.53 17.16
N ALA A 366 19.41 -12.15 16.21
CA ALA A 366 20.86 -12.27 16.40
C ALA A 366 21.36 -11.27 17.46
N LYS A 367 22.21 -11.74 18.37
CA LYS A 367 22.93 -10.86 19.29
C LYS A 367 23.96 -10.07 18.49
N ARG A 368 24.00 -8.74 18.70
CA ARG A 368 24.81 -7.82 17.89
C ARG A 368 26.28 -7.72 18.33
N ASP A 369 26.80 -8.74 19.00
CA ASP A 369 28.18 -8.73 19.52
C ASP A 369 29.15 -9.43 18.53
N GLY A 370 30.24 -8.74 18.16
CA GLY A 370 31.31 -9.26 17.29
C GLY A 370 31.04 -9.22 15.78
N GLU A 371 32.04 -9.57 14.96
CA GLU A 371 31.97 -9.53 13.48
C GLU A 371 30.83 -10.40 12.89
N ARG A 372 30.43 -11.47 13.61
CA ARG A 372 29.39 -12.43 13.19
C ARG A 372 27.97 -12.09 13.68
N GLY A 373 27.78 -11.07 14.52
CA GLY A 373 26.45 -10.58 14.92
C GLY A 373 25.62 -9.98 13.76
N SER A 374 26.16 -10.01 12.54
CA SER A 374 25.57 -9.53 11.29
C SER A 374 25.16 -10.65 10.32
N TRP A 375 25.37 -11.93 10.69
CA TRP A 375 25.25 -13.09 9.77
C TRP A 375 23.85 -13.70 9.64
N PHE A 376 22.89 -13.27 10.45
CA PHE A 376 21.54 -13.82 10.41
C PHE A 376 20.65 -13.05 9.44
N ARG A 377 20.09 -13.76 8.47
CA ARG A 377 19.25 -13.29 7.38
C ARG A 377 18.19 -14.37 7.15
N PRO A 378 17.18 -14.43 8.04
CA PRO A 378 16.14 -15.43 7.91
C PRO A 378 15.39 -15.17 6.60
N SER A 379 15.50 -16.11 5.66
CA SER A 379 14.79 -16.07 4.38
C SER A 379 13.43 -16.74 4.49
N ASP A 380 13.27 -17.71 5.37
CA ASP A 380 12.00 -18.41 5.56
C ASP A 380 11.90 -19.10 6.94
N VAL A 381 10.68 -19.45 7.37
CA VAL A 381 10.36 -20.14 8.62
C VAL A 381 9.24 -21.16 8.43
N ALA A 382 9.48 -22.41 8.82
CA ALA A 382 8.51 -23.51 8.74
C ALA A 382 8.36 -24.24 10.08
N VAL A 383 7.24 -24.96 10.26
CA VAL A 383 6.97 -25.76 11.46
C VAL A 383 6.98 -27.23 11.08
N GLY A 384 7.86 -28.01 11.73
CA GLY A 384 7.92 -29.46 11.53
C GLY A 384 6.81 -30.23 12.24
N PRO A 385 6.63 -31.52 11.90
CA PRO A 385 5.49 -32.34 12.36
C PRO A 385 5.46 -32.59 13.87
N ARG A 386 6.57 -32.40 14.60
CA ARG A 386 6.63 -32.50 16.08
C ARG A 386 6.63 -31.12 16.76
N GLY A 387 6.36 -30.07 15.98
CA GLY A 387 6.27 -28.68 16.41
C GLY A 387 7.62 -28.02 16.68
N GLU A 388 8.71 -28.56 16.16
CA GLU A 388 9.96 -27.82 16.06
C GLU A 388 9.84 -26.75 14.96
N ILE A 389 10.53 -25.64 15.12
CA ILE A 389 10.51 -24.54 14.14
C ILE A 389 11.84 -24.59 13.39
N TYR A 390 11.79 -24.58 12.07
CA TYR A 390 12.96 -24.50 11.20
C TYR A 390 13.05 -23.09 10.60
N VAL A 391 14.25 -22.51 10.61
CA VAL A 391 14.52 -21.20 9.99
C VAL A 391 15.58 -21.37 8.94
N ALA A 392 15.25 -21.01 7.69
CA ALA A 392 16.21 -20.87 6.61
C ALA A 392 16.96 -19.55 6.79
N ASP A 393 18.29 -19.62 6.78
CA ASP A 393 19.18 -18.49 7.00
C ASP A 393 20.17 -18.39 5.84
N TRP A 394 20.00 -17.36 5.00
CA TRP A 394 20.82 -17.12 3.81
C TRP A 394 21.80 -15.97 4.05
N TYR A 395 23.10 -16.27 4.12
CA TYR A 395 24.09 -15.22 4.30
C TYR A 395 24.20 -14.32 3.07
N ASP A 396 23.77 -13.05 3.21
CA ASP A 396 24.10 -11.98 2.27
C ASP A 396 24.20 -10.62 3.00
N PRO A 397 25.30 -9.86 2.83
CA PRO A 397 25.46 -8.56 3.49
C PRO A 397 24.45 -7.49 3.03
N GLY A 398 23.90 -7.59 1.81
CA GLY A 398 23.03 -6.58 1.19
C GLY A 398 21.54 -6.93 1.09
N VAL A 399 21.15 -8.13 1.56
CA VAL A 399 19.83 -8.73 1.33
C VAL A 399 19.50 -8.81 -0.16
N GLY A 400 20.18 -9.72 -0.88
CA GLY A 400 19.85 -10.44 -2.13
C GLY A 400 19.22 -9.72 -3.33
N GLY A 401 18.29 -8.79 -3.11
CA GLY A 401 17.51 -8.08 -4.11
C GLY A 401 18.39 -7.20 -5.01
N HIS A 402 19.06 -6.18 -4.49
CA HIS A 402 19.70 -5.18 -5.35
C HIS A 402 21.15 -5.51 -5.74
N ALA A 403 21.89 -6.16 -4.85
CA ALA A 403 23.22 -6.72 -5.11
C ALA A 403 23.56 -7.77 -4.07
N ALA A 404 23.87 -8.99 -4.50
CA ALA A 404 24.40 -10.03 -3.62
C ALA A 404 25.91 -9.80 -3.42
N GLY A 405 26.31 -9.71 -2.15
CA GLY A 405 27.69 -9.62 -1.73
C GLY A 405 28.32 -10.99 -1.49
N ASP A 406 27.53 -11.98 -1.05
CA ASP A 406 28.04 -13.35 -0.88
C ASP A 406 28.24 -14.06 -2.22
N ARG A 407 29.43 -14.63 -2.41
CA ARG A 407 29.81 -15.36 -3.63
C ARG A 407 29.67 -16.85 -3.50
N GLU A 408 29.70 -17.36 -2.27
CA GLU A 408 29.60 -18.80 -2.02
C GLU A 408 28.15 -19.27 -1.95
N ALA A 409 27.22 -18.33 -1.77
CA ALA A 409 25.80 -18.57 -1.59
C ALA A 409 25.53 -19.45 -0.35
N TYR A 410 26.25 -19.16 0.73
CA TYR A 410 26.25 -19.93 1.96
C TYR A 410 24.88 -19.83 2.67
N GLY A 411 24.38 -20.98 3.13
CA GLY A 411 23.11 -21.09 3.84
C GLY A 411 23.18 -22.01 5.05
N ARG A 412 22.26 -21.79 6.00
CA ARG A 412 22.06 -22.63 7.19
C ARG A 412 20.57 -22.89 7.41
N ILE A 413 20.27 -24.04 8.00
CA ILE A 413 18.97 -24.32 8.60
C ILE A 413 19.17 -24.37 10.10
N LEU A 414 18.43 -23.52 10.81
CA LEU A 414 18.38 -23.51 12.28
C LEU A 414 17.15 -24.28 12.73
N LYS A 415 17.29 -25.08 13.79
CA LYS A 415 16.17 -25.74 14.47
C LYS A 415 15.95 -25.09 15.84
N ILE A 416 14.72 -24.69 16.11
CA ILE A 416 14.28 -24.11 17.39
C ILE A 416 13.29 -25.07 18.04
N SER A 417 13.60 -25.52 19.25
CA SER A 417 12.76 -26.45 20.00
C SER A 417 12.10 -25.76 21.20
N ALA A 418 11.05 -26.35 21.74
CA ALA A 418 10.42 -25.84 22.96
C ALA A 418 11.40 -25.88 24.16
N PRO A 419 11.42 -24.86 25.03
CA PRO A 419 12.29 -24.86 26.20
C PRO A 419 11.87 -25.92 27.23
N THR A 420 12.83 -26.68 27.76
CA THR A 420 12.58 -27.81 28.67
C THR A 420 12.10 -27.42 30.08
N GLN A 421 12.24 -26.16 30.49
CA GLN A 421 12.02 -25.74 31.89
C GLN A 421 10.96 -24.65 32.11
N ILE A 422 10.24 -24.22 31.08
CA ILE A 422 9.26 -23.13 31.22
C ILE A 422 7.85 -23.67 30.98
N ALA A 423 7.16 -24.01 32.08
CA ALA A 423 5.71 -24.12 32.09
C ALA A 423 5.10 -22.73 31.87
N SER A 424 5.09 -22.30 30.62
CA SER A 424 4.48 -21.04 30.22
C SER A 424 2.96 -21.23 30.19
N LYS A 425 2.23 -20.26 30.75
CA LYS A 425 0.78 -20.19 30.53
C LYS A 425 0.56 -20.03 29.03
N LYS A 426 -0.37 -20.81 28.45
CA LYS A 426 -0.87 -20.53 27.10
C LYS A 426 -1.20 -19.02 27.05
N PRO A 427 -0.69 -18.26 26.06
CA PRO A 427 -1.06 -16.86 25.89
C PRO A 427 -2.59 -16.77 25.87
N ASN A 428 -3.16 -15.62 26.27
CA ASN A 428 -4.61 -15.41 26.14
C ASN A 428 -4.99 -15.73 24.69
N ALA A 429 -5.63 -16.89 24.51
CA ALA A 429 -6.08 -17.33 23.21
C ALA A 429 -7.02 -16.26 22.66
N VAL A 430 -6.97 -16.03 21.36
CA VAL A 430 -8.02 -15.31 20.66
C VAL A 430 -9.38 -15.87 21.12
N ASP A 431 -10.36 -15.01 21.37
CA ASP A 431 -11.64 -15.41 21.94
C ASP A 431 -12.25 -16.57 21.13
N ALA A 432 -12.17 -17.78 21.69
CA ALA A 432 -12.52 -19.00 21.00
C ALA A 432 -14.02 -19.05 20.67
N ALA A 433 -14.86 -18.38 21.47
CA ALA A 433 -16.29 -18.32 21.22
C ALA A 433 -16.58 -17.40 20.03
N VAL A 434 -15.89 -16.25 19.93
CA VAL A 434 -15.97 -15.38 18.75
C VAL A 434 -15.46 -16.10 17.50
N MET A 435 -14.30 -16.76 17.59
CA MET A 435 -13.71 -17.47 16.45
C MET A 435 -14.54 -18.66 15.98
N ALA A 436 -15.18 -19.39 16.89
CA ALA A 436 -16.10 -20.46 16.51
C ALA A 436 -17.29 -19.94 15.67
N ARG A 437 -17.82 -18.75 15.99
CA ARG A 437 -18.90 -18.12 15.20
C ARG A 437 -18.42 -17.68 13.82
N VAL A 438 -17.21 -17.14 13.73
CA VAL A 438 -16.59 -16.76 12.45
C VAL A 438 -16.29 -17.97 11.58
N ALA A 439 -15.73 -19.04 12.15
CA ALA A 439 -15.49 -20.29 11.45
C ALA A 439 -16.81 -20.90 10.94
N ALA A 440 -17.88 -20.89 11.76
CA ALA A 440 -19.20 -21.35 11.35
C ALA A 440 -19.78 -20.52 10.19
N LEU A 441 -19.64 -19.19 10.24
CA LEU A 441 -20.03 -18.31 9.14
C LEU A 441 -19.27 -18.64 7.85
N ARG A 442 -17.94 -18.77 7.90
CA ARG A 442 -17.11 -19.13 6.73
C ARG A 442 -17.47 -20.50 6.17
N GLN A 443 -17.70 -21.49 7.03
CA GLN A 443 -18.08 -22.83 6.61
C GLN A 443 -19.45 -22.82 5.91
N ALA A 444 -20.44 -22.15 6.50
CA ALA A 444 -21.77 -22.05 5.92
C ALA A 444 -21.78 -21.35 4.54
N MET A 445 -20.80 -20.48 4.28
CA MET A 445 -20.61 -19.85 2.98
C MET A 445 -20.04 -20.80 1.93
N ARG A 446 -19.23 -21.78 2.34
CA ARG A 446 -18.72 -22.84 1.46
C ARG A 446 -19.81 -23.87 1.14
N ASP A 447 -20.67 -24.18 2.10
CA ASP A 447 -21.70 -25.23 1.98
C ASP A 447 -22.98 -24.80 1.23
N GLY A 448 -22.91 -23.74 0.41
CA GLY A 448 -24.06 -23.28 -0.39
C GLY A 448 -24.84 -22.09 0.19
N PHE A 449 -24.22 -21.32 1.08
CA PHE A 449 -24.71 -20.05 1.64
C PHE A 449 -25.90 -20.20 2.63
N ASP A 450 -25.65 -19.99 3.92
CA ASP A 450 -26.69 -19.96 4.97
C ASP A 450 -27.11 -18.53 5.34
N TYR A 451 -28.25 -18.11 4.81
CA TYR A 451 -28.84 -16.80 5.05
C TYR A 451 -29.29 -16.58 6.51
N ASP A 452 -29.82 -17.62 7.14
CA ASP A 452 -30.36 -17.52 8.49
C ASP A 452 -29.23 -17.31 9.50
N LEU A 453 -28.08 -17.91 9.25
CA LEU A 453 -26.89 -17.72 10.08
C LEU A 453 -26.35 -16.30 10.02
N ILE A 454 -26.24 -15.71 8.82
CA ILE A 454 -25.81 -14.30 8.68
C ILE A 454 -26.83 -13.37 9.33
N LYS A 455 -28.12 -13.60 9.11
CA LYS A 455 -29.19 -12.78 9.71
C LYS A 455 -29.17 -12.84 11.24
N LYS A 456 -28.84 -14.01 11.80
CA LYS A 456 -28.66 -14.22 13.25
C LYS A 456 -27.45 -13.45 13.79
N PHE A 457 -26.32 -13.47 13.08
CA PHE A 457 -25.08 -12.85 13.55
C PHE A 457 -24.89 -11.39 13.12
N ALA A 458 -25.81 -10.82 12.34
CA ALA A 458 -25.82 -9.40 11.99
C ALA A 458 -25.95 -8.45 13.21
N ASP A 459 -26.47 -8.92 14.35
CA ASP A 459 -26.47 -8.20 15.64
C ASP A 459 -25.63 -8.89 16.71
N ASP A 460 -24.65 -9.72 16.33
CA ASP A 460 -23.74 -10.33 17.29
C ASP A 460 -23.09 -9.24 18.16
N GLU A 461 -22.85 -9.52 19.44
CA GLU A 461 -22.23 -8.56 20.36
C GLU A 461 -20.83 -8.14 19.89
N SER A 462 -20.10 -9.05 19.22
CA SER A 462 -18.74 -8.82 18.74
C SER A 462 -18.74 -8.04 17.42
N PRO A 463 -18.09 -6.87 17.34
CA PRO A 463 -17.90 -6.16 16.07
C PRO A 463 -17.16 -6.99 15.02
N PHE A 464 -16.25 -7.87 15.45
CA PHE A 464 -15.52 -8.80 14.58
C PHE A 464 -16.46 -9.77 13.83
N VAL A 465 -17.48 -10.30 14.51
CA VAL A 465 -18.48 -11.19 13.91
C VAL A 465 -19.39 -10.41 12.95
N ARG A 466 -19.85 -9.22 13.33
CA ARG A 466 -20.69 -8.38 12.47
C ARG A 466 -19.96 -7.91 11.21
N ALA A 467 -18.69 -7.53 11.33
CA ALA A 467 -17.85 -7.19 10.18
C ALA A 467 -17.60 -8.40 9.27
N THR A 468 -17.44 -9.60 9.83
CA THR A 468 -17.38 -10.85 9.05
C THR A 468 -18.67 -11.06 8.26
N CYS A 469 -19.83 -10.86 8.88
CA CYS A 469 -21.12 -10.92 8.18
C CYS A 469 -21.15 -9.92 7.00
N ALA A 470 -20.72 -8.68 7.21
CA ALA A 470 -20.69 -7.66 6.15
C ALA A 470 -19.88 -8.12 4.93
N ARG A 471 -18.67 -8.65 5.14
CA ARG A 471 -17.82 -9.12 4.03
C ARG A 471 -18.45 -10.29 3.26
N LEU A 472 -19.05 -11.24 3.99
CA LEU A 472 -19.69 -12.41 3.40
C LEU A 472 -20.94 -12.04 2.57
N LEU A 473 -21.62 -10.95 2.93
CA LEU A 473 -22.76 -10.45 2.16
C LEU A 473 -22.40 -10.12 0.70
N ARG A 474 -21.13 -9.89 0.34
CA ARG A 474 -20.74 -9.67 -1.07
C ARG A 474 -21.11 -10.83 -1.99
N LYS A 475 -21.20 -12.06 -1.46
CA LYS A 475 -21.56 -13.26 -2.24
C LYS A 475 -23.09 -13.42 -2.37
N VAL A 476 -23.89 -12.56 -1.74
CA VAL A 476 -25.35 -12.56 -1.82
C VAL A 476 -25.82 -11.87 -3.08
N GLN A 477 -26.62 -12.58 -3.88
CA GLN A 477 -27.23 -12.05 -5.10
C GLN A 477 -28.54 -11.28 -4.82
N ASP A 478 -29.27 -11.57 -3.73
CA ASP A 478 -30.48 -10.82 -3.36
C ASP A 478 -30.10 -9.42 -2.84
N VAL A 479 -30.28 -8.42 -3.70
CA VAL A 479 -29.97 -7.01 -3.45
C VAL A 479 -30.72 -6.46 -2.24
N ASN A 480 -32.04 -6.71 -2.13
CA ASN A 480 -32.86 -6.14 -1.06
C ASN A 480 -32.41 -6.66 0.31
N MET A 481 -32.16 -7.97 0.39
CA MET A 481 -31.68 -8.59 1.61
C MET A 481 -30.25 -8.13 1.95
N ARG A 482 -29.36 -8.08 0.95
CA ARG A 482 -27.98 -7.61 1.12
C ARG A 482 -27.96 -6.19 1.68
N VAL A 483 -28.67 -5.25 1.05
CA VAL A 483 -28.80 -3.87 1.54
C VAL A 483 -29.42 -3.85 2.94
N SER A 484 -30.51 -4.57 3.18
CA SER A 484 -31.18 -4.59 4.50
C SER A 484 -30.24 -5.03 5.63
N LEU A 485 -29.46 -6.10 5.42
CA LEU A 485 -28.51 -6.60 6.41
C LEU A 485 -27.29 -5.68 6.56
N LEU A 486 -26.77 -5.10 5.47
CA LEU A 486 -25.69 -4.12 5.56
C LEU A 486 -26.09 -2.88 6.34
N ILE A 487 -27.30 -2.36 6.13
CA ILE A 487 -27.83 -1.23 6.90
C ILE A 487 -27.94 -1.58 8.37
N ARG A 488 -28.42 -2.79 8.69
CA ARG A 488 -28.49 -3.29 10.07
C ARG A 488 -27.11 -3.31 10.74
N ILE A 489 -26.11 -3.84 10.05
CA ILE A 489 -24.72 -3.93 10.51
C ILE A 489 -24.10 -2.54 10.65
N ALA A 490 -24.29 -1.65 9.66
CA ALA A 490 -23.74 -0.30 9.62
C ALA A 490 -24.21 0.57 10.79
N ARG A 491 -25.45 0.41 11.24
CA ARG A 491 -26.01 1.14 12.39
C ARG A 491 -25.32 0.81 13.73
N THR A 492 -24.54 -0.27 13.78
CA THR A 492 -23.83 -0.74 14.97
C THR A 492 -22.30 -0.65 14.82
N MET A 493 -21.83 0.10 13.82
CA MET A 493 -20.41 0.35 13.63
C MET A 493 -19.83 1.10 14.83
N PRO A 494 -18.77 0.57 15.48
CA PRO A 494 -18.04 1.32 16.51
C PRO A 494 -17.36 2.56 15.92
N ASP A 495 -17.30 3.64 16.69
CA ASP A 495 -16.63 4.88 16.27
C ASP A 495 -15.14 4.63 15.99
N GLY A 496 -14.64 5.09 14.84
CA GLY A 496 -13.24 4.97 14.46
C GLY A 496 -12.79 3.58 13.99
N ASP A 497 -13.67 2.57 13.94
CA ASP A 497 -13.31 1.21 13.51
C ASP A 497 -13.19 1.12 11.97
N ARG A 498 -11.96 1.32 11.47
CA ARG A 498 -11.64 1.31 10.05
C ARG A 498 -11.89 -0.05 9.39
N MET A 499 -11.49 -1.14 10.03
CA MET A 499 -11.71 -2.49 9.51
C MET A 499 -13.21 -2.79 9.34
N TYR A 500 -14.06 -2.28 10.24
CA TYR A 500 -15.51 -2.45 10.15
C TYR A 500 -16.10 -1.64 8.99
N LEU A 501 -15.64 -0.39 8.83
CA LEU A 501 -16.03 0.47 7.71
C LEU A 501 -15.70 -0.17 6.36
N GLU A 502 -14.48 -0.68 6.20
CA GLU A 502 -14.07 -1.33 4.96
C GLU A 502 -14.82 -2.64 4.73
N SER A 503 -15.17 -3.36 5.79
CA SER A 503 -16.01 -4.57 5.72
C SER A 503 -17.42 -4.28 5.22
N ILE A 504 -18.00 -3.14 5.62
CA ILE A 504 -19.26 -2.64 5.05
C ILE A 504 -19.07 -2.34 3.56
N GLY A 505 -17.99 -1.66 3.20
CA GLY A 505 -17.68 -1.32 1.81
C GLY A 505 -17.53 -2.55 0.89
N ILE A 506 -16.79 -3.57 1.33
CA ILE A 506 -16.69 -4.87 0.63
C ILE A 506 -18.07 -5.51 0.51
N GLY A 507 -18.83 -5.49 1.61
CA GLY A 507 -20.20 -5.96 1.63
C GLY A 507 -21.11 -5.22 0.68
N ALA A 508 -20.83 -3.95 0.37
CA ALA A 508 -21.64 -3.07 -0.47
C ALA A 508 -21.17 -2.97 -1.93
N THR A 509 -20.12 -3.69 -2.34
CA THR A 509 -19.62 -3.65 -3.73
C THR A 509 -20.73 -3.79 -4.76
N SER A 510 -20.80 -2.83 -5.69
CA SER A 510 -21.83 -2.70 -6.74
C SER A 510 -23.23 -2.29 -6.25
N LEU A 511 -23.38 -1.94 -4.97
CA LEU A 511 -24.64 -1.51 -4.32
C LEU A 511 -24.46 -0.19 -3.54
N GLU A 512 -23.42 0.58 -3.86
CA GLU A 512 -23.03 1.80 -3.14
C GLU A 512 -24.19 2.82 -3.12
N ALA A 513 -24.82 3.05 -4.29
CA ALA A 513 -25.96 3.95 -4.44
C ALA A 513 -27.20 3.47 -3.67
N ASP A 514 -27.59 2.19 -3.80
CA ASP A 514 -28.74 1.60 -3.10
C ASP A 514 -28.58 1.67 -1.57
N MET A 515 -27.37 1.38 -1.10
CA MET A 515 -27.04 1.47 0.32
C MET A 515 -27.11 2.92 0.80
N PHE A 516 -26.49 3.87 0.09
CA PHE A 516 -26.51 5.28 0.48
C PHE A 516 -27.93 5.86 0.48
N HIS A 517 -28.74 5.55 -0.54
CA HIS A 517 -30.15 5.95 -0.59
C HIS A 517 -30.95 5.45 0.61
N THR A 518 -30.71 4.21 1.03
CA THR A 518 -31.38 3.64 2.19
C THR A 518 -30.93 4.31 3.48
N LEU A 519 -29.62 4.56 3.64
CA LEU A 519 -29.06 5.28 4.79
C LEU A 519 -29.65 6.68 4.95
N ARG A 520 -29.75 7.45 3.86
CA ARG A 520 -30.25 8.83 3.88
C ARG A 520 -31.72 8.94 4.30
N ARG A 521 -32.50 7.87 4.14
CA ARG A 521 -33.94 7.82 4.52
C ARG A 521 -34.17 7.40 5.98
N LEU A 522 -33.13 7.00 6.70
CA LEU A 522 -33.27 6.65 8.10
C LEU A 522 -33.60 7.90 8.93
N SER A 523 -34.59 7.79 9.81
CA SER A 523 -34.94 8.87 10.75
C SER A 523 -33.80 9.18 11.74
N SER A 524 -32.92 8.22 11.97
CA SER A 524 -31.69 8.38 12.74
C SER A 524 -30.66 7.33 12.33
N PHE A 525 -29.39 7.74 12.28
CA PHE A 525 -28.24 6.87 12.05
C PHE A 525 -27.17 7.19 13.10
N GLY A 526 -26.69 6.17 13.81
CA GLY A 526 -25.81 6.22 14.98
C GLY A 526 -25.07 7.54 15.22
N SER A 527 -23.77 7.57 14.92
CA SER A 527 -22.94 8.77 14.96
C SER A 527 -23.00 9.52 13.62
N ARG A 528 -23.03 10.86 13.68
CA ARG A 528 -22.92 11.75 12.50
C ARG A 528 -21.61 11.51 11.76
N GLU A 529 -20.53 11.25 12.49
CA GLU A 529 -19.23 10.92 11.92
C GLU A 529 -19.26 9.56 11.22
N ASN A 530 -19.89 8.55 11.81
CA ASN A 530 -20.02 7.23 11.18
C ASN A 530 -20.85 7.28 9.90
N PHE A 531 -21.91 8.10 9.88
CA PHE A 531 -22.67 8.36 8.65
C PHE A 531 -21.77 8.95 7.57
N LEU A 532 -20.98 9.98 7.90
CA LEU A 532 -20.06 10.60 6.96
C LEU A 532 -18.97 9.63 6.49
N ARG A 533 -18.40 8.81 7.38
CA ARG A 533 -17.42 7.78 7.02
C ARG A 533 -17.98 6.76 6.04
N ILE A 534 -19.24 6.33 6.22
CA ILE A 534 -19.88 5.43 5.26
C ILE A 534 -20.17 6.15 3.94
N ALA A 535 -20.63 7.40 3.98
CA ALA A 535 -20.81 8.20 2.76
C ALA A 535 -19.48 8.39 2.00
N TRP A 536 -18.39 8.62 2.72
CA TRP A 536 -17.02 8.69 2.18
C TRP A 536 -16.56 7.35 1.59
N ARG A 537 -16.81 6.24 2.29
CA ARG A 537 -16.41 4.90 1.84
C ARG A 537 -17.16 4.47 0.58
N LEU A 538 -18.45 4.76 0.50
CA LEU A 538 -19.30 4.39 -0.64
C LEU A 538 -19.15 5.39 -1.79
N HIS A 539 -19.06 6.69 -1.46
CA HIS A 539 -18.98 7.86 -2.36
C HIS A 539 -19.76 7.73 -3.68
N PRO A 540 -21.01 7.23 -3.69
CA PRO A 540 -21.78 7.18 -4.92
C PRO A 540 -22.15 8.61 -5.35
N PRO A 541 -22.47 8.86 -6.63
CA PRO A 541 -22.88 10.19 -7.11
C PRO A 541 -23.98 10.84 -6.26
N GLU A 542 -24.89 10.05 -5.69
CA GLU A 542 -25.99 10.54 -4.85
C GLU A 542 -25.55 11.07 -3.47
N ALA A 543 -24.31 10.81 -3.07
CA ALA A 543 -23.70 11.38 -1.87
C ALA A 543 -23.14 12.80 -2.08
N LEU A 544 -23.08 13.31 -3.32
CA LEU A 544 -22.51 14.60 -3.68
C LEU A 544 -23.00 15.74 -2.78
N GLU A 545 -24.31 15.97 -2.71
CA GLU A 545 -24.91 17.05 -1.91
C GLU A 545 -24.58 16.91 -0.42
N THR A 546 -24.54 15.67 0.07
CA THR A 546 -24.23 15.37 1.47
C THR A 546 -22.79 15.72 1.78
N LEU A 547 -21.84 15.26 0.96
CA LEU A 547 -20.42 15.52 1.16
C LEU A 547 -20.09 17.01 0.98
N ALA A 548 -20.66 17.69 -0.02
CA ALA A 548 -20.49 19.13 -0.22
C ALA A 548 -20.98 19.96 0.99
N TRP A 549 -22.13 19.59 1.57
CA TRP A 549 -22.63 20.22 2.78
C TRP A 549 -21.70 20.01 3.98
N TYR A 550 -21.21 18.78 4.20
CA TYR A 550 -20.25 18.53 5.26
C TYR A 550 -18.97 19.33 5.09
N ALA A 551 -18.47 19.46 3.85
CA ALA A 551 -17.26 20.22 3.53
C ALA A 551 -17.43 21.74 3.70
N THR A 552 -18.64 22.28 3.53
CA THR A 552 -18.90 23.73 3.55
C THR A 552 -19.28 24.27 4.93
N ASP A 553 -20.03 23.51 5.73
CA ASP A 553 -20.55 24.00 7.01
C ASP A 553 -19.42 24.20 8.05
N SER A 554 -19.21 25.46 8.44
CA SER A 554 -18.19 25.88 9.42
C SER A 554 -18.49 25.38 10.84
N GLY A 555 -19.71 24.90 11.11
CA GLY A 555 -20.08 24.23 12.35
C GLY A 555 -19.52 22.82 12.50
N HIS A 556 -18.99 22.21 11.43
CA HIS A 556 -18.25 20.94 11.51
C HIS A 556 -16.83 21.12 12.04
N THR A 557 -16.21 20.03 12.48
CA THR A 557 -14.77 20.04 12.77
C THR A 557 -13.97 20.08 11.47
N PHE A 558 -12.73 20.54 11.57
CA PHE A 558 -11.76 20.52 10.47
C PHE A 558 -11.62 19.13 9.84
N ASP A 559 -11.51 18.08 10.67
CA ASP A 559 -11.34 16.70 10.20
C ASP A 559 -12.57 16.17 9.45
N LEU A 560 -13.79 16.52 9.89
CA LEU A 560 -15.01 16.12 9.17
C LEU A 560 -15.13 16.82 7.82
N ARG A 561 -14.76 18.11 7.74
CA ARG A 561 -14.70 18.82 6.46
C ARG A 561 -13.71 18.18 5.50
N LYS A 562 -12.50 17.86 5.98
CA LYS A 562 -11.48 17.18 5.18
C LYS A 562 -11.92 15.79 4.70
N LEU A 563 -12.54 14.99 5.58
CA LEU A 563 -13.07 13.68 5.20
C LEU A 563 -14.14 13.81 4.11
N ALA A 564 -14.99 14.83 4.18
CA ALA A 564 -15.99 15.08 3.15
C ALA A 564 -15.37 15.52 1.81
N MET A 565 -14.34 16.37 1.85
CA MET A 565 -13.56 16.76 0.67
C MET A 565 -12.86 15.56 0.04
N ASP A 566 -12.25 14.68 0.84
CA ASP A 566 -11.69 13.43 0.35
C ASP A 566 -12.78 12.64 -0.38
N GLY A 567 -13.98 12.51 0.21
CA GLY A 567 -15.09 11.80 -0.41
C GLY A 567 -15.49 12.36 -1.78
N LEU A 568 -15.53 13.68 -1.92
CA LEU A 568 -15.75 14.36 -3.21
C LEU A 568 -14.62 14.07 -4.19
N ALA A 569 -13.37 14.09 -3.74
CA ALA A 569 -12.19 13.88 -4.58
C ALA A 569 -12.09 12.45 -5.16
N PHE A 570 -12.76 11.46 -4.57
CA PHE A 570 -12.84 10.09 -5.12
C PHE A 570 -14.07 9.87 -6.03
N MET A 571 -14.94 10.87 -6.18
CA MET A 571 -16.03 10.79 -7.16
C MET A 571 -15.52 11.15 -8.56
N GLU A 572 -15.60 10.19 -9.48
CA GLU A 572 -15.30 10.41 -10.89
C GLU A 572 -16.48 11.08 -11.60
N SER A 573 -16.73 12.36 -11.29
CA SER A 573 -17.79 13.15 -11.94
C SER A 573 -17.44 14.63 -12.04
N GLU A 574 -17.91 15.28 -13.11
CA GLU A 574 -17.78 16.72 -13.33
C GLU A 574 -18.42 17.52 -12.17
N ALA A 575 -19.58 17.07 -11.68
CA ALA A 575 -20.28 17.72 -10.58
C ALA A 575 -19.47 17.74 -9.26
N ALA A 576 -18.78 16.64 -8.92
CA ALA A 576 -17.89 16.61 -7.75
C ALA A 576 -16.73 17.59 -7.88
N ALA A 577 -16.22 17.73 -9.10
CA ALA A 577 -15.13 18.62 -9.41
C ALA A 577 -15.54 20.10 -9.35
N GLU A 578 -16.74 20.44 -9.82
CA GLU A 578 -17.35 21.75 -9.63
C GLU A 578 -17.55 22.09 -8.15
N GLU A 579 -18.01 21.14 -7.32
CA GLU A 579 -18.13 21.34 -5.88
C GLU A 579 -16.76 21.57 -5.22
N MET A 580 -15.74 20.81 -5.62
CA MET A 580 -14.37 21.03 -5.13
C MET A 580 -13.84 22.42 -5.53
N MET A 581 -14.14 22.89 -6.74
CA MET A 581 -13.80 24.26 -7.18
C MET A 581 -14.50 25.32 -6.33
N LYS A 582 -15.79 25.15 -6.00
CA LYS A 582 -16.52 26.06 -5.10
C LYS A 582 -15.87 26.12 -3.72
N LEU A 583 -15.43 24.98 -3.18
CA LEU A 583 -14.73 24.89 -1.91
C LEU A 583 -13.34 25.56 -1.96
N ALA A 584 -12.60 25.40 -3.06
CA ALA A 584 -11.30 26.03 -3.27
C ALA A 584 -11.38 27.56 -3.41
N VAL A 585 -12.47 28.11 -3.95
CA VAL A 585 -12.64 29.57 -4.12
C VAL A 585 -13.31 30.23 -2.92
N GLY A 586 -14.43 29.66 -2.46
CA GLY A 586 -15.34 30.28 -1.50
C GLY A 586 -15.62 29.46 -0.25
N GLY A 587 -14.97 28.30 -0.08
CA GLY A 587 -15.15 27.43 1.07
C GLY A 587 -14.54 27.99 2.38
N PRO A 588 -14.73 27.25 3.49
CA PRO A 588 -14.17 27.60 4.79
C PRO A 588 -12.67 27.87 4.72
N GLN A 589 -12.23 28.97 5.34
CA GLN A 589 -10.85 29.46 5.22
C GLN A 589 -9.80 28.42 5.60
N ASP A 590 -10.08 27.59 6.60
CA ASP A 590 -9.15 26.59 7.12
C ASP A 590 -8.95 25.38 6.21
N THR A 591 -9.86 25.13 5.26
CA THR A 591 -9.82 23.97 4.35
C THR A 591 -9.71 24.34 2.88
N ARG A 592 -9.66 25.65 2.57
CA ARG A 592 -9.56 26.17 1.20
C ARG A 592 -8.32 25.67 0.46
N GLU A 593 -7.15 25.73 1.10
CA GLU A 593 -5.90 25.23 0.51
C GLU A 593 -5.95 23.72 0.24
N TYR A 594 -6.60 22.97 1.13
CA TYR A 594 -6.78 21.53 0.96
C TYR A 594 -7.71 21.20 -0.22
N ALA A 595 -8.77 21.98 -0.41
CA ALA A 595 -9.66 21.87 -1.58
C ALA A 595 -8.94 22.24 -2.89
N SER A 596 -8.14 23.31 -2.89
CA SER A 596 -7.31 23.69 -4.05
C SER A 596 -6.35 22.57 -4.43
N TRP A 597 -5.68 21.96 -3.45
CA TRP A 597 -4.79 20.82 -3.70
C TRP A 597 -5.53 19.65 -4.35
N TRP A 598 -6.71 19.27 -3.85
CA TRP A 598 -7.50 18.19 -4.47
C TRP A 598 -7.92 18.51 -5.90
N LEU A 599 -8.34 19.75 -6.15
CA LEU A 599 -8.72 20.21 -7.49
C LEU A 599 -7.54 20.13 -8.47
N GLU A 600 -6.38 20.66 -8.08
CA GLU A 600 -5.13 20.59 -8.83
C GLU A 600 -4.73 19.15 -9.11
N HIS A 601 -4.74 18.32 -8.06
CA HIS A 601 -4.34 16.93 -8.15
C HIS A 601 -5.24 16.16 -9.12
N ARG A 602 -6.56 16.20 -8.91
CA ARG A 602 -7.51 15.43 -9.71
C ARG A 602 -7.65 15.94 -11.15
N ALA A 603 -7.46 17.22 -11.41
CA ALA A 603 -7.44 17.77 -12.78
C ALA A 603 -6.33 17.16 -13.65
N THR A 604 -5.29 16.59 -13.05
CA THR A 604 -4.23 15.87 -13.79
C THR A 604 -4.48 14.36 -13.92
N ASN A 605 -5.55 13.84 -13.30
CA ASN A 605 -5.90 12.41 -13.34
C ASN A 605 -7.41 12.19 -13.56
N SER A 606 -8.16 11.77 -12.54
CA SER A 606 -9.57 11.35 -12.61
C SER A 606 -10.51 12.42 -13.18
N TRP A 607 -10.13 13.71 -13.13
CA TRP A 607 -10.92 14.83 -13.64
C TRP A 607 -10.30 15.50 -14.88
N SER A 608 -9.28 14.89 -15.48
CA SER A 608 -8.55 15.46 -16.62
C SER A 608 -9.44 15.73 -17.84
N ASP A 609 -10.50 14.93 -18.03
CA ASP A 609 -11.44 15.08 -19.15
C ASP A 609 -12.53 16.14 -18.91
N TYR A 610 -12.68 16.66 -17.69
CA TYR A 610 -13.74 17.61 -17.35
C TYR A 610 -13.40 19.07 -17.71
N GLY A 611 -12.27 19.31 -18.37
CA GLY A 611 -11.87 20.65 -18.80
C GLY A 611 -11.65 21.62 -17.64
N ILE A 612 -11.39 21.10 -16.45
CA ILE A 612 -11.15 21.90 -15.25
C ILE A 612 -9.82 22.61 -15.42
N ARG A 613 -9.91 23.92 -15.62
CA ARG A 613 -8.74 24.78 -15.66
C ARG A 613 -8.48 25.27 -14.25
N VAL A 614 -7.37 24.82 -13.68
CA VAL A 614 -7.05 25.08 -12.30
C VAL A 614 -6.36 26.43 -12.15
N GLY A 615 -6.75 27.14 -11.09
CA GLY A 615 -6.10 28.36 -10.67
C GLY A 615 -6.52 29.60 -11.43
N VAL A 616 -6.00 30.72 -10.93
CA VAL A 616 -6.32 32.08 -11.34
C VAL A 616 -6.22 32.24 -12.87
N LYS A 617 -5.31 31.56 -13.57
CA LYS A 617 -5.09 31.68 -15.04
C LYS A 617 -6.32 31.40 -15.91
N ALA A 618 -7.28 30.58 -15.48
CA ALA A 618 -8.52 30.35 -16.22
C ALA A 618 -9.46 31.58 -16.24
N ASP A 619 -9.45 32.36 -15.15
CA ASP A 619 -10.20 33.62 -15.05
C ASP A 619 -9.56 34.73 -15.89
N LEU A 620 -8.24 34.70 -16.11
CA LEU A 620 -7.54 35.69 -16.93
C LEU A 620 -7.97 35.64 -18.40
N GLU A 621 -8.11 34.44 -18.98
CA GLU A 621 -8.54 34.30 -20.39
C GLU A 621 -9.93 34.89 -20.66
N ASN A 622 -10.78 34.92 -19.63
CA ASN A 622 -12.12 35.50 -19.67
C ASN A 622 -12.16 36.94 -19.13
N ALA A 623 -11.00 37.50 -18.73
CA ALA A 623 -10.93 38.83 -18.14
C ALA A 623 -11.20 39.90 -19.20
N LYS A 624 -11.95 40.92 -18.81
CA LYS A 624 -12.11 42.13 -19.62
C LYS A 624 -10.88 43.01 -19.42
N LEU A 625 -10.16 43.28 -20.51
CA LEU A 625 -9.08 44.27 -20.52
C LEU A 625 -9.63 45.64 -20.07
N LEU A 626 -9.10 46.17 -18.98
CA LEU A 626 -9.47 47.49 -18.46
C LEU A 626 -8.58 48.58 -19.08
N VAL A 627 -7.27 48.36 -19.06
CA VAL A 627 -6.27 49.28 -19.60
C VAL A 627 -5.12 48.50 -20.22
N GLU A 628 -4.58 49.01 -21.33
CA GLU A 628 -3.35 48.56 -21.96
C GLU A 628 -2.50 49.80 -22.26
N THR A 629 -1.19 49.69 -22.03
CA THR A 629 -0.21 50.73 -22.33
C THR A 629 0.67 50.27 -23.50
N HIS A 630 1.24 51.21 -24.24
CA HIS A 630 2.22 50.88 -25.28
C HIS A 630 3.58 50.53 -24.66
N LEU A 631 4.45 49.87 -25.44
CA LEU A 631 5.81 49.54 -25.02
C LEU A 631 6.61 50.80 -24.66
N PHE A 632 7.17 50.83 -23.46
CA PHE A 632 7.99 51.95 -22.96
C PHE A 632 9.44 51.81 -23.42
N THR A 633 10.04 52.89 -23.90
CA THR A 633 11.49 52.93 -24.18
C THR A 633 12.24 53.71 -23.09
N PRO A 634 13.55 53.44 -22.90
CA PRO A 634 14.36 54.15 -21.88
C PRO A 634 14.44 55.68 -22.04
N GLN A 635 13.90 56.25 -23.14
CA GLN A 635 13.90 57.68 -23.43
C GLN A 635 12.61 58.40 -22.99
N GLN A 636 11.61 57.68 -22.46
CA GLN A 636 10.32 58.24 -22.05
C GLN A 636 10.12 58.06 -20.53
N ASN A 637 10.12 59.17 -19.78
CA ASN A 637 9.74 59.20 -18.35
C ASN A 637 8.24 59.51 -18.22
N ASP A 638 7.41 58.69 -18.84
CA ASP A 638 5.96 58.94 -18.86
C ASP A 638 5.27 58.20 -17.69
N LEU A 639 4.61 58.95 -16.82
CA LEU A 639 3.68 58.43 -15.82
C LEU A 639 2.29 58.31 -16.45
N TYR A 640 1.75 57.10 -16.56
CA TYR A 640 0.38 56.91 -17.03
C TYR A 640 -0.55 56.73 -15.84
N HIS A 641 -1.45 57.68 -15.65
CA HIS A 641 -2.55 57.61 -14.69
C HIS A 641 -3.79 57.02 -15.36
N TYR A 642 -4.34 55.97 -14.77
CA TYR A 642 -5.59 55.38 -15.23
C TYR A 642 -6.58 55.23 -14.06
N GLU A 643 -7.77 55.76 -14.27
CA GLU A 643 -8.91 55.64 -13.37
C GLU A 643 -10.06 55.03 -14.19
N THR A 644 -10.57 53.87 -13.76
CA THR A 644 -11.77 53.26 -14.37
C THR A 644 -12.95 53.39 -13.44
N ALA A 645 -13.86 54.30 -13.79
CA ALA A 645 -15.14 54.44 -13.13
C ALA A 645 -16.15 53.47 -13.73
N SER A 646 -16.54 52.43 -12.98
CA SER A 646 -17.71 51.62 -13.32
C SER A 646 -18.61 51.47 -12.10
N THR A 647 -19.69 52.25 -12.06
CA THR A 647 -20.71 52.17 -11.00
C THR A 647 -21.60 50.92 -11.10
N SER A 648 -21.30 49.99 -12.01
CA SER A 648 -21.98 48.69 -12.06
C SER A 648 -21.11 47.64 -12.75
N SER A 649 -20.72 46.61 -11.99
CA SER A 649 -19.97 45.39 -12.35
C SER A 649 -18.48 45.53 -12.65
N LEU A 650 -17.66 45.69 -11.60
CA LEU A 650 -16.34 45.08 -11.60
C LEU A 650 -16.48 43.55 -11.53
N GLY A 651 -15.55 42.80 -12.12
CA GLY A 651 -15.54 41.33 -12.04
C GLY A 651 -15.22 40.81 -10.63
N LYS A 652 -14.91 39.52 -10.49
CA LYS A 652 -14.48 38.95 -9.20
C LYS A 652 -12.97 39.10 -8.93
N THR A 653 -12.18 39.24 -9.99
CA THR A 653 -10.71 39.21 -9.93
C THR A 653 -10.14 40.39 -10.72
N LEU A 654 -9.19 41.11 -10.11
CA LEU A 654 -8.38 42.14 -10.75
C LEU A 654 -7.04 41.55 -11.14
N TRP A 655 -6.64 41.78 -12.39
CA TRP A 655 -5.38 41.31 -12.96
C TRP A 655 -4.44 42.46 -13.26
N LEU A 656 -3.19 42.32 -12.82
CA LEU A 656 -2.09 43.20 -13.12
C LEU A 656 -1.06 42.39 -13.93
N GLU A 657 -0.98 42.67 -15.24
CA GLU A 657 -0.06 41.99 -16.15
C GLU A 657 1.02 42.96 -16.65
N VAL A 658 2.27 42.50 -16.66
CA VAL A 658 3.38 43.18 -17.33
C VAL A 658 4.02 42.21 -18.31
N ASN A 659 4.08 42.58 -19.58
CA ASN A 659 4.61 41.76 -20.67
C ASN A 659 5.84 42.43 -21.32
N ASP A 660 6.84 41.65 -21.73
CA ASP A 660 8.06 42.10 -22.41
C ASP A 660 7.87 42.34 -23.92
N ASN A 661 6.71 41.98 -24.45
CA ASN A 661 6.32 42.01 -25.86
C ASN A 661 7.34 41.35 -26.79
N SER A 662 8.10 40.37 -26.29
CA SER A 662 9.11 39.58 -27.03
C SER A 662 10.18 40.41 -27.76
N ASN A 663 10.50 41.61 -27.26
CA ASN A 663 11.39 42.55 -27.96
C ASN A 663 12.90 42.35 -27.68
N GLY A 664 13.25 41.52 -26.69
CA GLY A 664 14.64 41.22 -26.32
C GLY A 664 15.44 42.36 -25.67
N ASN A 665 14.79 43.42 -25.19
CA ASN A 665 15.44 44.48 -24.41
C ASN A 665 15.64 44.05 -22.96
N SER A 666 16.78 44.41 -22.35
CA SER A 666 17.10 44.07 -20.96
C SER A 666 16.51 45.03 -19.91
N ASN A 667 15.44 45.77 -20.23
CA ASN A 667 14.92 46.88 -19.40
C ASN A 667 13.43 46.64 -19.06
N ASP A 668 13.17 45.58 -18.30
CA ASP A 668 11.83 45.02 -18.08
C ASP A 668 11.30 45.26 -16.66
N TRP A 669 11.79 46.30 -15.99
CA TRP A 669 11.37 46.64 -14.63
C TRP A 669 10.06 47.43 -14.66
N ALA A 670 9.13 47.01 -13.82
CA ALA A 670 7.82 47.63 -13.72
C ALA A 670 7.44 47.87 -12.26
N THR A 671 6.69 48.94 -12.03
CA THR A 671 6.10 49.23 -10.73
C THR A 671 4.68 49.73 -10.87
N TRP A 672 3.76 49.09 -10.16
CA TRP A 672 2.41 49.61 -9.94
C TRP A 672 2.48 50.62 -8.78
N ILE A 673 2.10 51.87 -9.03
CA ILE A 673 2.18 53.00 -8.10
C ILE A 673 0.80 53.31 -7.56
N ASN A 674 0.69 53.33 -6.23
CA ASN A 674 -0.54 53.55 -5.47
C ASN A 674 -1.76 52.77 -6.03
N PRO A 675 -1.65 51.46 -6.32
CA PRO A 675 -2.79 50.70 -6.80
C PRO A 675 -3.82 50.56 -5.68
N HIS A 676 -5.07 50.97 -5.91
CA HIS A 676 -6.14 50.90 -4.91
C HIS A 676 -7.53 50.73 -5.51
N PHE A 677 -8.45 50.24 -4.68
CA PHE A 677 -9.89 50.33 -4.92
C PHE A 677 -10.46 51.56 -4.24
N ILE A 678 -11.45 52.20 -4.87
CA ILE A 678 -12.38 53.09 -4.18
C ILE A 678 -13.65 52.29 -3.88
N LEU A 679 -14.06 52.30 -2.62
CA LEU A 679 -15.24 51.61 -2.13
C LEU A 679 -16.50 52.50 -2.26
N ASP A 680 -17.67 51.88 -2.19
CA ASP A 680 -18.98 52.55 -2.32
C ASP A 680 -19.24 53.65 -1.27
N ASP A 681 -18.58 53.57 -0.12
CA ASP A 681 -18.59 54.57 0.94
C ASP A 681 -17.58 55.73 0.72
N GLY A 682 -16.80 55.66 -0.37
CA GLY A 682 -15.79 56.64 -0.75
C GLY A 682 -14.41 56.45 -0.09
N THR A 683 -14.22 55.40 0.71
CA THR A 683 -12.90 55.05 1.27
C THR A 683 -12.02 54.33 0.25
N THR A 684 -10.71 54.35 0.49
CA THR A 684 -9.71 53.69 -0.37
C THR A 684 -9.14 52.45 0.29
N LEU A 685 -9.06 51.35 -0.46
CA LEU A 685 -8.36 50.13 -0.04
C LEU A 685 -7.14 49.92 -0.93
N ASN A 686 -5.94 50.07 -0.35
CA ASN A 686 -4.69 49.91 -1.08
C ASN A 686 -4.43 48.43 -1.36
N LEU A 687 -4.03 48.09 -2.59
CA LEU A 687 -3.67 46.71 -2.93
C LEU A 687 -2.44 46.23 -2.15
N THR A 688 -1.57 47.14 -1.72
CA THR A 688 -0.39 46.84 -0.88
C THR A 688 -0.76 46.45 0.56
N GLU A 689 -2.02 46.62 0.96
CA GLU A 689 -2.58 46.21 2.25
C GLU A 689 -3.42 44.93 2.14
N MET A 690 -3.54 44.37 0.94
CA MET A 690 -4.33 43.17 0.65
C MET A 690 -3.41 41.97 0.38
N ASP A 691 -3.90 40.77 0.71
CA ASP A 691 -3.31 39.53 0.22
C ASP A 691 -3.70 39.33 -1.25
N TRP A 692 -2.72 39.07 -2.12
CA TRP A 692 -2.99 38.66 -3.50
C TRP A 692 -3.52 37.22 -3.57
N LEU A 693 -4.29 36.91 -4.62
CA LEU A 693 -4.65 35.53 -4.97
C LEU A 693 -3.46 34.78 -5.57
N SER A 694 -2.65 35.48 -6.37
CA SER A 694 -1.40 34.97 -6.95
C SER A 694 -0.49 36.13 -7.35
N ALA A 695 0.83 35.93 -7.31
CA ALA A 695 1.81 36.88 -7.82
C ALA A 695 3.03 36.13 -8.39
N GLU A 696 3.24 36.24 -9.70
CA GLU A 696 4.32 35.56 -10.43
C GLU A 696 5.12 36.58 -11.24
N ALA A 697 6.45 36.41 -11.30
CA ALA A 697 7.34 37.14 -12.19
C ALA A 697 8.36 36.18 -12.82
N ALA A 698 8.69 36.38 -14.09
CA ALA A 698 9.65 35.55 -14.84
C ALA A 698 11.08 35.69 -14.31
N TRP A 699 11.38 36.81 -13.64
CA TRP A 699 12.65 37.05 -12.99
C TRP A 699 12.45 37.83 -11.68
N GLY A 700 13.16 37.43 -10.62
CA GLY A 700 13.01 38.03 -9.29
C GLY A 700 11.69 37.67 -8.59
N GLU A 701 11.30 38.46 -7.58
CA GLU A 701 10.03 38.31 -6.87
C GLU A 701 9.21 39.59 -7.02
N VAL A 702 7.89 39.45 -7.00
CA VAL A 702 6.96 40.57 -6.83
C VAL A 702 7.06 41.08 -5.39
N ARG A 703 7.23 42.40 -5.20
CA ARG A 703 7.47 42.98 -3.87
C ARG A 703 6.54 44.15 -3.58
N LEU A 704 6.01 44.16 -2.36
CA LEU A 704 5.25 45.29 -1.83
C LEU A 704 6.21 46.36 -1.30
N ASN A 705 5.92 47.61 -1.65
CA ASN A 705 6.59 48.84 -1.22
C ASN A 705 8.10 48.88 -1.49
N LYS A 706 8.55 48.05 -2.43
CA LYS A 706 9.94 47.92 -2.88
C LYS A 706 9.95 47.67 -4.39
N ASN A 707 11.04 48.06 -5.04
CA ASN A 707 11.27 47.70 -6.44
C ASN A 707 11.57 46.19 -6.58
N CYS A 708 11.68 45.70 -7.81
CA CYS A 708 11.91 44.28 -8.11
C CYS A 708 13.28 43.74 -7.65
N GLU A 709 14.20 44.58 -7.15
CA GLU A 709 15.46 44.17 -6.52
C GLU A 709 15.43 44.32 -4.99
N GLY A 710 14.31 44.75 -4.41
CA GLY A 710 14.15 44.95 -2.97
C GLY A 710 14.62 46.30 -2.44
N GLY A 711 14.98 47.24 -3.32
CA GLY A 711 15.29 48.63 -2.99
C GLY A 711 14.05 49.54 -2.91
N THR A 712 14.26 50.81 -2.56
CA THR A 712 13.19 51.83 -2.51
C THR A 712 12.64 52.13 -3.90
N ILE A 713 11.32 52.29 -4.01
CA ILE A 713 10.67 52.76 -5.25
C ILE A 713 10.84 54.27 -5.36
N LEU A 714 11.49 54.74 -6.42
CA LEU A 714 11.73 56.16 -6.70
C LEU A 714 11.16 56.54 -8.06
N VAL A 715 10.39 57.62 -8.11
CA VAL A 715 9.82 58.17 -9.34
C VAL A 715 10.06 59.67 -9.36
N ASN A 716 10.88 60.15 -10.30
CA ASN A 716 11.29 61.56 -10.36
C ASN A 716 11.79 62.10 -8.99
N GLU A 717 12.63 61.32 -8.31
CA GLU A 717 13.18 61.61 -6.98
C GLU A 717 12.16 61.60 -5.82
N ILE A 718 10.91 61.20 -6.07
CA ILE A 718 9.87 61.03 -5.05
C ILE A 718 9.82 59.56 -4.62
N VAL A 719 9.85 59.31 -3.31
CA VAL A 719 9.66 57.98 -2.73
C VAL A 719 8.19 57.57 -2.84
N ILE A 720 7.94 56.40 -3.43
CA ILE A 720 6.62 55.80 -3.47
C ILE A 720 6.49 54.81 -2.32
N GLU A 721 5.62 55.12 -1.36
CA GLU A 721 5.42 54.29 -0.17
C GLU A 721 4.45 53.12 -0.42
N ASN A 722 3.48 53.29 -1.34
CA ASN A 722 2.53 52.26 -1.73
C ASN A 722 2.78 51.87 -3.18
N GLY A 723 3.52 50.79 -3.40
CA GLY A 723 3.75 50.30 -4.75
C GLY A 723 4.04 48.80 -4.81
N ILE A 724 3.91 48.24 -6.01
CA ILE A 724 4.18 46.82 -6.26
C ILE A 724 5.25 46.73 -7.35
N GLY A 725 6.49 46.39 -6.95
CA GLY A 725 7.62 46.24 -7.87
C GLY A 725 7.68 44.83 -8.46
N THR A 726 7.90 44.73 -9.77
CA THR A 726 7.95 43.46 -10.52
C THR A 726 8.86 43.55 -11.75
N HIS A 727 9.12 42.41 -12.40
CA HIS A 727 9.88 42.29 -13.64
C HIS A 727 9.01 41.62 -14.71
N ALA A 728 9.05 42.08 -15.96
CA ALA A 728 8.33 41.43 -17.06
C ALA A 728 9.00 40.09 -17.46
N ASN A 729 8.28 39.03 -17.81
CA ASN A 729 6.83 38.89 -17.75
C ASN A 729 6.35 38.68 -16.30
N SER A 730 5.28 39.35 -15.88
CA SER A 730 4.68 39.12 -14.57
C SER A 730 3.15 39.18 -14.60
N LEU A 731 2.54 38.47 -13.66
CA LEU A 731 1.10 38.36 -13.52
C LEU A 731 0.71 38.31 -12.04
N ILE A 732 -0.10 39.28 -11.61
CA ILE A 732 -0.54 39.43 -10.22
C ILE A 732 -2.06 39.51 -10.21
N ALA A 733 -2.71 38.86 -9.24
CA ALA A 733 -4.15 38.78 -9.12
C ALA A 733 -4.65 39.13 -7.73
N TYR A 734 -5.73 39.89 -7.65
CA TYR A 734 -6.42 40.24 -6.41
C TYR A 734 -7.90 39.90 -6.50
N SER A 735 -8.49 39.49 -5.38
CA SER A 735 -9.95 39.46 -5.25
C SER A 735 -10.47 40.89 -5.23
N ILE A 736 -11.52 41.16 -6.00
CA ILE A 736 -12.19 42.47 -5.99
C ILE A 736 -13.20 42.46 -4.81
N PRO A 737 -13.12 43.42 -3.88
CA PRO A 737 -14.11 43.55 -2.80
C PRO A 737 -15.51 43.79 -3.36
N GLU A 738 -16.55 43.20 -2.75
CA GLU A 738 -17.94 43.35 -3.21
C GLU A 738 -18.43 44.80 -3.25
N ASN A 739 -17.88 45.65 -2.38
CA ASN A 739 -18.20 47.07 -2.30
C ASN A 739 -17.23 47.97 -3.09
N ALA A 740 -16.33 47.43 -3.90
CA ALA A 740 -15.46 48.21 -4.77
C ALA A 740 -16.23 48.76 -5.99
N VAL A 741 -16.04 50.04 -6.30
CA VAL A 741 -16.74 50.75 -7.40
C VAL A 741 -15.81 51.38 -8.43
N VAL A 742 -14.53 51.61 -8.08
CA VAL A 742 -13.50 52.14 -9.00
C VAL A 742 -12.20 51.41 -8.71
N VAL A 743 -11.44 51.12 -9.76
CA VAL A 743 -10.03 50.72 -9.64
C VAL A 743 -9.16 51.86 -10.13
N VAL A 744 -8.22 52.30 -9.29
CA VAL A 744 -7.26 53.36 -9.63
C VAL A 744 -5.87 52.77 -9.55
N GLN A 745 -5.11 52.94 -10.62
CA GLN A 745 -3.76 52.41 -10.67
C GLN A 745 -2.91 53.22 -11.65
N ILE A 746 -1.66 53.43 -11.27
CA ILE A 746 -0.66 54.12 -12.06
C ILE A 746 0.44 53.11 -12.32
N VAL A 747 0.85 52.94 -13.57
CA VAL A 747 1.96 52.04 -13.92
C VAL A 747 3.14 52.89 -14.35
N LEU A 748 4.31 52.58 -13.81
CA LEU A 748 5.58 53.06 -14.31
C LEU A 748 6.40 51.87 -14.79
N LEU A 749 6.90 51.98 -16.02
CA LEU A 749 7.80 51.02 -16.64
C LEU A 749 9.12 51.74 -16.89
N TRP A 750 10.11 51.49 -16.03
CA TRP A 750 11.43 52.11 -16.16
C TRP A 750 12.50 51.38 -15.33
N ARG A 751 13.75 51.51 -15.78
CA ARG A 751 14.97 51.06 -15.12
C ARG A 751 15.68 52.21 -14.43
#